data_AF-G2Q230-F1
#
_entry.id   AF-G2Q230-F1
#
_cell.length_a   1.000
_cell.length_b   1.000
_cell.length_c   1.000
_cell.angle_alpha   90.00
_cell.angle_beta   90.00
_cell.angle_gamma   90.00
#
_symmetry.space_group_name_H-M   'P 1'
#
loop_
_entity.id
_entity.type
_entity.pdbx_description
1 polymer ?
#
loop_
_entity_poly.entity_id
_entity_poly.type
_entity_poly.pdbx_seq_one_letter_code
_entity_poly.pdbx_strand_id
1 'polypeptide(L)'
;MAEPKPPIAFIGLGAMGFGMATHLVKQGYPVTGFDVWAPTLERFAAAGGLTASTPSAAVADKPFCVCMVATAQQAQSVLIDGPDAAVHALPKGAALLLCSTVPCDYVQSLDRQLRSLGRGDILLVDSPVSGGAARAADGTLSIMAGMSDAALDKARPLLAEMADPAKLYIVQGGVGAGSNMKMVHQVLAACHILASSEAVGFAARLGLDLAQTQKAVLGSDAWNWMFEHRTPRMLTQFQPVASAVNIIVKDTKIITAEAKRSGFKVPMTGRAEEGYQQAVDKGYGQDDDSSLLRLYTGAGSGETGESSAEADEEKLALVLDLLRGINLCAAGESLAFASFVGLDLDQVLDLCVNAAGSSTMLKQYGPQFITALRQGVDSRSSKAAEGELSLDAVAERLQRVVEEAERVKVPLFLGSRALDVVREALKLGTSPLSVNAVVNRGRVPTANMEKSIRPHFFKHGLPESDPEEEKNCHWCQIRSFATHKTIPITIVNDEDDEVLNPNFRFIDHSVIADDVPVAEDSFRTGCDCADDEDCMYNTCQCLDEMAPDSDEDENDGSATRPRRKRFAYYSSGPKAGLLRSRILMSREPIYECHEGCSCSLNCPNRVVERGRTVPLQIFRTPDRGWGVRCPVDIKEGQFVDKYLGEIISSREADRRRAEATVSRRKDVYLFALDKFSDPNSLDPLLAAPPLEVDGEWMSGPTRFINHSCDPNMRIFARVGDHADKHIHDLALFAIRDIPAGEELTFDYVDGLEDMDNDAHDPSKIKDMTVCKCGTKRCRGFLW
;
A
#
# COMPACT_ATOMS: atom_id res chain seq x y z
N MET A 1 -28.36 -37.78 30.08
CA MET A 1 -28.26 -37.67 28.61
C MET A 1 -27.48 -36.41 28.33
N ALA A 2 -26.43 -36.47 27.50
CA ALA A 2 -25.73 -35.25 27.08
C ALA A 2 -26.73 -34.32 26.37
N GLU A 3 -26.61 -33.01 26.56
CA GLU A 3 -27.42 -32.05 25.81
C GLU A 3 -27.20 -32.25 24.30
N PRO A 4 -28.26 -32.17 23.48
CA PRO A 4 -28.12 -32.33 22.03
C PRO A 4 -27.23 -31.22 21.47
N LYS A 5 -26.22 -31.61 20.67
CA LYS A 5 -25.33 -30.66 19.99
C LYS A 5 -26.12 -29.75 19.03
N PRO A 6 -25.79 -28.46 18.93
CA PRO A 6 -26.50 -27.52 18.06
C PRO A 6 -26.31 -27.88 16.58
N PRO A 7 -27.29 -27.61 15.71
CA PRO A 7 -27.14 -27.89 14.28
C PRO A 7 -26.26 -26.84 13.60
N ILE A 8 -25.52 -27.25 12.57
CA ILE A 8 -24.48 -26.44 11.91
C ILE A 8 -24.72 -26.45 10.39
N ALA A 9 -24.57 -25.30 9.76
CA ALA A 9 -24.42 -25.19 8.31
C ALA A 9 -22.93 -25.19 7.92
N PHE A 10 -22.58 -25.89 6.85
CA PHE A 10 -21.21 -25.94 6.34
C PHE A 10 -21.18 -25.65 4.84
N ILE A 11 -20.63 -24.50 4.45
CA ILE A 11 -20.52 -24.05 3.06
C ILE A 11 -19.08 -24.28 2.58
N GLY A 12 -18.94 -25.08 1.52
CA GLY A 12 -17.67 -25.48 0.92
C GLY A 12 -17.18 -26.82 1.46
N LEU A 13 -17.24 -27.86 0.63
CA LEU A 13 -16.88 -29.25 0.92
C LEU A 13 -15.69 -29.71 0.06
N GLY A 14 -14.79 -28.79 -0.26
CA GLY A 14 -13.46 -29.10 -0.82
C GLY A 14 -12.59 -29.89 0.17
N ALA A 15 -11.30 -30.09 -0.16
CA ALA A 15 -10.41 -30.96 0.63
C ALA A 15 -10.38 -30.63 2.14
N MET A 16 -10.25 -29.35 2.51
CA MET A 16 -10.29 -28.89 3.90
C MET A 16 -11.70 -28.97 4.49
N GLY A 17 -12.68 -28.40 3.80
CA GLY A 17 -14.06 -28.29 4.28
C GLY A 17 -14.71 -29.65 4.51
N PHE A 18 -14.47 -30.62 3.64
CA PHE A 18 -14.96 -31.99 3.80
C PHE A 18 -14.41 -32.64 5.08
N GLY A 19 -13.12 -32.48 5.36
CA GLY A 19 -12.50 -33.00 6.59
C GLY A 19 -13.14 -32.40 7.84
N MET A 20 -13.28 -31.08 7.88
CA MET A 20 -13.90 -30.36 9.00
C MET A 20 -15.37 -30.76 9.20
N ALA A 21 -16.17 -30.77 8.12
CA ALA A 21 -17.59 -31.08 8.19
C ALA A 21 -17.83 -32.52 8.66
N THR A 22 -17.06 -33.48 8.15
CA THR A 22 -17.17 -34.89 8.58
C THR A 22 -16.65 -35.12 9.99
N HIS A 23 -15.65 -34.37 10.45
CA HIS A 23 -15.26 -34.37 11.86
C HIS A 23 -16.42 -33.94 12.76
N LEU A 24 -17.09 -32.82 12.44
CA LEU A 24 -18.24 -32.35 13.20
C LEU A 24 -19.39 -33.37 13.23
N VAL A 25 -19.67 -34.05 12.11
CA VAL A 25 -20.64 -35.16 12.07
C VAL A 25 -20.24 -36.29 13.05
N LYS A 26 -18.96 -36.70 13.07
CA LYS A 26 -18.46 -37.73 14.00
C LYS A 26 -18.59 -37.30 15.48
N GLN A 27 -18.46 -36.02 15.78
CA GLN A 27 -18.67 -35.45 17.12
C GLN A 27 -20.15 -35.31 17.51
N GLY A 28 -21.07 -35.75 16.63
CA GLY A 28 -22.50 -35.80 16.90
C GLY A 28 -23.26 -34.52 16.58
N TYR A 29 -22.67 -33.57 15.85
CA TYR A 29 -23.38 -32.38 15.39
C TYR A 29 -24.27 -32.72 14.18
N PRO A 30 -25.52 -32.22 14.12
CA PRO A 30 -26.31 -32.25 12.89
C PRO A 30 -25.74 -31.22 11.89
N VAL A 31 -25.00 -31.68 10.88
CA VAL A 31 -24.35 -30.80 9.89
C VAL A 31 -25.10 -30.83 8.56
N THR A 32 -25.50 -29.66 8.05
CA THR A 32 -26.06 -29.48 6.70
C THR A 32 -25.02 -28.82 5.80
N GLY A 33 -24.55 -29.57 4.80
CA GLY A 33 -23.50 -29.15 3.88
C GLY A 33 -24.05 -28.56 2.58
N PHE A 34 -23.34 -27.57 2.03
CA PHE A 34 -23.53 -27.06 0.67
C PHE A 34 -22.18 -26.98 -0.05
N ASP A 35 -22.15 -27.40 -1.31
CA ASP A 35 -21.05 -27.21 -2.24
C ASP A 35 -21.63 -27.07 -3.65
N VAL A 36 -20.96 -26.31 -4.51
CA VAL A 36 -21.36 -26.13 -5.92
C VAL A 36 -21.17 -27.41 -6.74
N TRP A 37 -20.36 -28.36 -6.25
CA TRP A 37 -20.06 -29.61 -6.90
C TRP A 37 -20.91 -30.77 -6.32
N ALA A 38 -21.87 -31.26 -7.12
CA ALA A 38 -22.80 -32.29 -6.68
C ALA A 38 -22.13 -33.59 -6.17
N PRO A 39 -21.07 -34.12 -6.79
CA PRO A 39 -20.39 -35.32 -6.28
C PRO A 39 -19.83 -35.18 -4.86
N THR A 40 -19.41 -33.98 -4.43
CA THR A 40 -18.97 -33.75 -3.05
C THR A 40 -20.12 -33.78 -2.04
N LEU A 41 -21.33 -33.36 -2.45
CA LEU A 41 -22.54 -33.47 -1.63
C LEU A 41 -22.95 -34.92 -1.44
N GLU A 42 -22.95 -35.72 -2.51
CA GLU A 42 -23.24 -37.17 -2.44
C GLU A 42 -22.28 -37.88 -1.48
N ARG A 43 -20.99 -37.58 -1.60
CA ARG A 43 -19.96 -38.11 -0.71
C ARG A 43 -20.15 -37.67 0.74
N PHE A 44 -20.60 -36.43 0.98
CA PHE A 44 -20.86 -35.93 2.32
C PHE A 44 -22.10 -36.56 2.95
N ALA A 45 -23.16 -36.75 2.17
CA ALA A 45 -24.35 -37.49 2.60
C ALA A 45 -24.01 -38.93 2.97
N ALA A 46 -23.18 -39.61 2.17
CA ALA A 46 -22.68 -40.95 2.49
C ALA A 46 -21.84 -41.00 3.78
N ALA A 47 -21.21 -39.88 4.17
CA ALA A 47 -20.46 -39.75 5.41
C ALA A 47 -21.34 -39.38 6.62
N GLY A 48 -22.67 -39.34 6.47
CA GLY A 48 -23.63 -39.07 7.54
C GLY A 48 -24.05 -37.61 7.68
N GLY A 49 -23.61 -36.73 6.77
CA GLY A 49 -24.05 -35.34 6.71
C GLY A 49 -25.42 -35.17 6.05
N LEU A 50 -26.10 -34.06 6.35
CA LEU A 50 -27.25 -33.58 5.58
C LEU A 50 -26.75 -32.67 4.45
N THR A 51 -27.53 -32.51 3.39
CA THR A 51 -27.15 -31.65 2.25
C THR A 51 -28.27 -30.68 1.89
N ALA A 52 -27.88 -29.54 1.32
CA ALA A 52 -28.79 -28.54 0.76
C ALA A 52 -28.39 -28.19 -0.67
N SER A 53 -29.35 -27.72 -1.47
CA SER A 53 -29.13 -27.34 -2.88
C SER A 53 -28.74 -25.87 -3.08
N THR A 54 -28.85 -25.03 -2.04
CA THR A 54 -28.47 -23.61 -2.07
C THR A 54 -27.81 -23.20 -0.75
N PRO A 55 -27.00 -22.12 -0.73
CA PRO A 55 -26.44 -21.57 0.50
C PRO A 55 -27.51 -21.17 1.53
N SER A 56 -28.57 -20.49 1.10
CA SER A 56 -29.69 -20.07 1.96
C SER A 56 -30.39 -21.27 2.63
N ALA A 57 -30.65 -22.34 1.87
CA ALA A 57 -31.27 -23.55 2.40
C ALA A 57 -30.35 -24.27 3.40
N ALA A 58 -29.03 -24.21 3.22
CA ALA A 58 -28.07 -24.81 4.14
C ALA A 58 -28.08 -24.14 5.52
N VAL A 59 -28.21 -22.81 5.55
CA VAL A 59 -28.12 -22.00 6.78
C VAL A 59 -29.44 -21.79 7.50
N ALA A 60 -30.57 -22.13 6.87
CA ALA A 60 -31.90 -21.96 7.46
C ALA A 60 -32.04 -22.68 8.81
N ASP A 61 -32.49 -21.94 9.82
CA ASP A 61 -32.65 -22.38 11.22
C ASP A 61 -31.36 -22.86 11.90
N LYS A 62 -30.17 -22.53 11.36
CA LYS A 62 -28.88 -22.97 11.92
C LYS A 62 -28.19 -21.84 12.70
N PRO A 63 -27.88 -22.02 14.00
CA PRO A 63 -27.21 -21.00 14.80
C PRO A 63 -25.73 -20.77 14.42
N PHE A 64 -25.14 -21.69 13.65
CA PHE A 64 -23.75 -21.64 13.20
C PHE A 64 -23.66 -21.89 11.69
N CYS A 65 -22.85 -21.10 10.99
CA CYS A 65 -22.48 -21.30 9.61
C CYS A 65 -20.95 -21.25 9.48
N VAL A 66 -20.34 -22.34 9.01
CA VAL A 66 -18.92 -22.41 8.69
C VAL A 66 -18.74 -22.24 7.18
N CYS A 67 -17.95 -21.26 6.75
CA CYS A 67 -17.65 -21.00 5.35
C CYS A 67 -16.18 -21.32 5.05
N MET A 68 -15.94 -22.38 4.29
CA MET A 68 -14.62 -22.89 3.89
C MET A 68 -14.54 -23.05 2.37
N VAL A 69 -14.27 -21.93 1.68
CA VAL A 69 -14.10 -21.85 0.22
C VAL A 69 -12.67 -21.40 -0.11
N ALA A 70 -12.29 -21.45 -1.39
CA ALA A 70 -10.90 -21.20 -1.77
C ALA A 70 -10.53 -19.70 -1.78
N THR A 71 -11.48 -18.83 -2.16
CA THR A 71 -11.22 -17.41 -2.45
C THR A 71 -12.25 -16.47 -1.82
N ALA A 72 -11.86 -15.20 -1.64
CA ALA A 72 -12.75 -14.15 -1.16
C ALA A 72 -13.96 -13.93 -2.10
N GLN A 73 -13.76 -14.08 -3.41
CA GLN A 73 -14.82 -13.94 -4.42
C GLN A 73 -15.88 -15.05 -4.27
N GLN A 74 -15.44 -16.29 -4.03
CA GLN A 74 -16.36 -17.38 -3.73
C GLN A 74 -17.11 -17.13 -2.42
N ALA A 75 -16.41 -16.65 -1.38
CA ALA A 75 -17.04 -16.30 -0.11
C ALA A 75 -18.09 -15.20 -0.28
N GLN A 76 -17.77 -14.14 -1.02
CA GLN A 76 -18.69 -13.04 -1.31
C GLN A 76 -19.93 -13.54 -2.05
N SER A 77 -19.74 -14.40 -3.06
CA SER A 77 -20.84 -14.97 -3.82
C SER A 77 -21.77 -15.82 -2.97
N VAL A 78 -21.25 -16.75 -2.16
CA VAL A 78 -22.12 -17.64 -1.36
C VAL A 78 -22.74 -16.95 -0.14
N LEU A 79 -22.09 -15.90 0.37
CA LEU A 79 -22.54 -15.20 1.58
C LEU A 79 -23.46 -14.02 1.26
N ILE A 80 -23.18 -13.22 0.23
CA ILE A 80 -23.84 -11.91 -0.01
C ILE A 80 -24.44 -11.80 -1.42
N ASP A 81 -23.63 -11.91 -2.47
CA ASP A 81 -24.02 -11.41 -3.81
C ASP A 81 -24.72 -12.45 -4.70
N GLY A 82 -24.51 -13.74 -4.40
CA GLY A 82 -24.97 -14.84 -5.24
C GLY A 82 -26.47 -15.12 -5.12
N PRO A 83 -27.02 -15.93 -6.06
CA PRO A 83 -28.38 -16.41 -5.93
C PRO A 83 -28.52 -17.21 -4.64
N ASP A 84 -29.62 -16.98 -3.92
CA ASP A 84 -29.92 -17.68 -2.67
C ASP A 84 -28.77 -17.59 -1.65
N ALA A 85 -28.15 -16.40 -1.53
CA ALA A 85 -27.05 -16.13 -0.62
C ALA A 85 -27.41 -16.40 0.85
N ALA A 86 -26.42 -16.87 1.62
CA ALA A 86 -26.61 -17.29 3.00
C ALA A 86 -27.13 -16.17 3.92
N VAL A 87 -26.72 -14.92 3.70
CA VAL A 87 -27.07 -13.77 4.55
C VAL A 87 -28.57 -13.57 4.72
N HIS A 88 -29.39 -13.96 3.74
CA HIS A 88 -30.84 -13.76 3.79
C HIS A 88 -31.58 -14.79 4.66
N ALA A 89 -30.99 -15.97 4.88
CA ALA A 89 -31.63 -17.07 5.60
C ALA A 89 -30.98 -17.39 6.95
N LEU A 90 -29.82 -16.79 7.25
CA LEU A 90 -29.18 -16.93 8.57
C LEU A 90 -30.11 -16.46 9.69
N PRO A 91 -30.35 -17.25 10.75
CA PRO A 91 -31.15 -16.83 11.89
C PRO A 91 -30.59 -15.60 12.61
N LYS A 92 -31.46 -14.92 13.37
CA LYS A 92 -31.03 -13.77 14.17
C LYS A 92 -29.96 -14.18 15.18
N GLY A 93 -28.85 -13.44 15.23
CA GLY A 93 -27.76 -13.71 16.17
C GLY A 93 -26.88 -14.90 15.77
N ALA A 94 -27.02 -15.48 14.58
CA ALA A 94 -26.20 -16.62 14.14
C ALA A 94 -24.71 -16.26 14.08
N ALA A 95 -23.84 -17.24 14.35
CA ALA A 95 -22.40 -17.08 14.20
C ALA A 95 -21.95 -17.53 12.81
N LEU A 96 -21.27 -16.65 12.07
CA LEU A 96 -20.70 -16.92 10.76
C LEU A 96 -19.17 -17.03 10.88
N LEU A 97 -18.65 -18.25 10.78
CA LEU A 97 -17.23 -18.56 10.85
C LEU A 97 -16.65 -18.57 9.44
N LEU A 98 -15.92 -17.52 9.08
CA LEU A 98 -15.18 -17.45 7.83
C LEU A 98 -13.81 -18.11 8.04
N CYS A 99 -13.68 -19.36 7.59
CA CYS A 99 -12.46 -20.16 7.80
C CYS A 99 -11.50 -20.14 6.59
N SER A 100 -11.84 -19.36 5.57
CA SER A 100 -11.09 -19.27 4.32
C SER A 100 -9.89 -18.33 4.48
N THR A 101 -8.76 -18.62 3.80
CA THR A 101 -7.66 -17.65 3.72
C THR A 101 -8.01 -16.57 2.70
N VAL A 102 -8.29 -15.36 3.20
CA VAL A 102 -8.76 -14.20 2.44
C VAL A 102 -8.04 -12.92 2.90
N PRO A 103 -8.07 -11.84 2.11
CA PRO A 103 -7.56 -10.54 2.54
C PRO A 103 -8.28 -9.99 3.78
N CYS A 104 -7.55 -9.30 4.65
CA CYS A 104 -8.11 -8.66 5.86
C CYS A 104 -9.16 -7.59 5.52
N ASP A 105 -8.90 -6.78 4.49
CA ASP A 105 -9.84 -5.74 4.03
C ASP A 105 -11.16 -6.32 3.52
N TYR A 106 -11.13 -7.50 2.91
CA TYR A 106 -12.34 -8.22 2.51
C TYR A 106 -13.19 -8.58 3.72
N VAL A 107 -12.62 -9.14 4.79
CA VAL A 107 -13.42 -9.54 5.96
C VAL A 107 -13.98 -8.32 6.70
N GLN A 108 -13.21 -7.24 6.80
CA GLN A 108 -13.69 -5.97 7.33
C GLN A 108 -14.80 -5.36 6.45
N SER A 109 -14.70 -5.50 5.12
CA SER A 109 -15.75 -5.10 4.18
C SER A 109 -17.01 -5.94 4.35
N LEU A 110 -16.87 -7.25 4.54
CA LEU A 110 -17.98 -8.16 4.79
C LEU A 110 -18.74 -7.74 6.07
N ASP A 111 -18.03 -7.44 7.15
CA ASP A 111 -18.61 -6.93 8.39
C ASP A 111 -19.42 -5.64 8.19
N ARG A 112 -18.88 -4.67 7.45
CA ARG A 112 -19.62 -3.43 7.09
C ARG A 112 -20.85 -3.71 6.22
N GLN A 113 -20.73 -4.62 5.25
CA GLN A 113 -21.84 -5.01 4.38
C GLN A 113 -22.98 -5.66 5.16
N LEU A 114 -22.67 -6.58 6.08
CA LEU A 114 -23.66 -7.20 6.97
C LEU A 114 -24.47 -6.14 7.72
N ARG A 115 -23.81 -5.12 8.28
CA ARG A 115 -24.50 -4.00 8.95
C ARG A 115 -25.37 -3.19 7.97
N SER A 116 -24.87 -2.89 6.78
CA SER A 116 -25.62 -2.13 5.77
C SER A 116 -26.89 -2.85 5.29
N LEU A 117 -26.89 -4.19 5.33
CA LEU A 117 -28.05 -5.03 5.01
C LEU A 117 -29.02 -5.20 6.19
N GLY A 118 -28.81 -4.49 7.30
CA GLY A 118 -29.61 -4.64 8.52
C GLY A 118 -29.33 -5.94 9.28
N ARG A 119 -28.23 -6.64 8.94
CA ARG A 119 -27.80 -7.92 9.53
C ARG A 119 -26.61 -7.77 10.49
N GLY A 120 -26.52 -6.62 11.17
CA GLY A 120 -25.55 -6.39 12.24
C GLY A 120 -25.70 -7.32 13.45
N ASP A 121 -26.77 -8.12 13.49
CA ASP A 121 -26.99 -9.18 14.46
C ASP A 121 -26.13 -10.43 14.21
N ILE A 122 -25.61 -10.64 13.00
CA ILE A 122 -24.75 -11.80 12.68
C ILE A 122 -23.40 -11.61 13.37
N LEU A 123 -22.99 -12.62 14.14
CA LEU A 123 -21.70 -12.65 14.82
C LEU A 123 -20.64 -13.19 13.88
N LEU A 124 -19.97 -12.28 13.16
CA LEU A 124 -18.88 -12.64 12.24
C LEU A 124 -17.62 -13.04 13.01
N VAL A 125 -17.03 -14.15 12.59
CA VAL A 125 -15.80 -14.73 13.12
C VAL A 125 -14.81 -14.90 11.98
N ASP A 126 -13.74 -14.11 11.99
CA ASP A 126 -12.61 -14.24 11.06
C ASP A 126 -11.67 -15.32 11.58
N SER A 127 -11.82 -16.56 11.13
CA SER A 127 -11.12 -17.72 11.69
C SER A 127 -10.42 -18.60 10.64
N PRO A 128 -9.52 -18.05 9.80
CA PRO A 128 -8.73 -18.86 8.88
C PRO A 128 -7.96 -19.97 9.61
N VAL A 129 -7.67 -21.04 8.87
CA VAL A 129 -7.11 -22.28 9.45
C VAL A 129 -5.80 -22.71 8.78
N SER A 130 -5.08 -23.60 9.46
CA SER A 130 -3.86 -24.26 8.99
C SER A 130 -3.79 -25.69 9.52
N GLY A 131 -3.19 -26.61 8.74
CA GLY A 131 -3.00 -28.02 9.14
C GLY A 131 -3.31 -29.06 8.07
N GLY A 132 -3.88 -28.65 6.94
CA GLY A 132 -4.20 -29.58 5.83
C GLY A 132 -5.40 -30.49 6.10
N ALA A 133 -5.79 -31.26 5.09
CA ALA A 133 -7.00 -32.08 5.12
C ALA A 133 -6.98 -33.17 6.20
N ALA A 134 -5.80 -33.69 6.55
CA ALA A 134 -5.65 -34.67 7.62
C ALA A 134 -6.04 -34.09 8.99
N ARG A 135 -5.41 -32.97 9.40
CA ARG A 135 -5.74 -32.32 10.68
C ARG A 135 -7.17 -31.76 10.71
N ALA A 136 -7.71 -31.38 9.54
CA ALA A 136 -9.13 -31.03 9.42
C ALA A 136 -10.06 -32.20 9.75
N ALA A 137 -9.75 -33.41 9.27
CA ALA A 137 -10.53 -34.62 9.53
C ALA A 137 -10.42 -35.13 10.98
N ASP A 138 -9.33 -34.77 11.65
CA ASP A 138 -9.06 -35.11 13.05
C ASP A 138 -9.52 -34.04 14.05
N GLY A 139 -9.96 -32.87 13.57
CA GLY A 139 -10.34 -31.74 14.44
C GLY A 139 -9.18 -31.10 15.18
N THR A 140 -7.97 -31.18 14.64
CA THR A 140 -6.74 -30.72 15.30
C THR A 140 -6.11 -29.54 14.55
N LEU A 141 -6.92 -28.71 13.89
CA LEU A 141 -6.40 -27.57 13.13
C LEU A 141 -5.74 -26.54 14.02
N SER A 142 -4.83 -25.76 13.43
CA SER A 142 -4.45 -24.46 13.99
C SER A 142 -5.45 -23.45 13.46
N ILE A 143 -6.16 -22.75 14.35
CA ILE A 143 -7.18 -21.75 13.98
C ILE A 143 -6.73 -20.39 14.50
N MET A 144 -6.76 -19.37 13.63
CA MET A 144 -6.39 -17.99 13.94
C MET A 144 -7.66 -17.15 13.92
N ALA A 145 -8.25 -16.86 15.08
CA ALA A 145 -9.58 -16.26 15.19
C ALA A 145 -9.53 -14.80 15.69
N GLY A 146 -9.98 -13.86 14.85
CA GLY A 146 -10.25 -12.47 15.20
C GLY A 146 -11.76 -12.19 15.19
N MET A 147 -12.30 -11.66 16.28
CA MET A 147 -13.75 -11.47 16.45
C MET A 147 -14.06 -10.51 17.60
N SER A 148 -15.33 -10.14 17.76
CA SER A 148 -15.81 -9.44 18.97
C SER A 148 -15.98 -10.40 20.15
N ASP A 149 -16.04 -9.89 21.38
CA ASP A 149 -16.27 -10.71 22.58
C ASP A 149 -17.59 -11.49 22.51
N ALA A 150 -18.67 -10.86 22.04
CA ALA A 150 -19.96 -11.54 21.86
C ALA A 150 -19.88 -12.70 20.86
N ALA A 151 -19.13 -12.52 19.77
CA ALA A 151 -18.88 -13.58 18.80
C ALA A 151 -17.98 -14.68 19.39
N LEU A 152 -16.98 -14.32 20.21
CA LEU A 152 -16.13 -15.25 20.92
C LEU A 152 -16.94 -16.15 21.86
N ASP A 153 -17.76 -15.55 22.72
CA ASP A 153 -18.61 -16.29 23.68
C ASP A 153 -19.48 -17.33 22.99
N LYS A 154 -20.06 -16.96 21.83
CA LYS A 154 -20.91 -17.88 21.06
C LYS A 154 -20.12 -18.96 20.32
N ALA A 155 -19.02 -18.59 19.65
CA ALA A 155 -18.33 -19.47 18.71
C ALA A 155 -17.22 -20.32 19.35
N ARG A 156 -16.73 -19.96 20.55
CA ARG A 156 -15.61 -20.66 21.22
C ARG A 156 -15.79 -22.18 21.34
N PRO A 157 -16.98 -22.73 21.72
CA PRO A 157 -17.16 -24.17 21.79
C PRO A 157 -16.95 -24.87 20.43
N LEU A 158 -17.45 -24.26 19.34
CA LEU A 158 -17.33 -24.82 18.00
C LEU A 158 -15.91 -24.66 17.44
N LEU A 159 -15.25 -23.53 17.70
CA LEU A 159 -13.84 -23.34 17.36
C LEU A 159 -12.94 -24.37 18.05
N ALA A 160 -13.18 -24.63 19.34
CA ALA A 160 -12.44 -25.63 20.12
C ALA A 160 -12.66 -27.06 19.63
N GLU A 161 -13.84 -27.38 19.09
CA GLU A 161 -14.13 -28.70 18.51
C GLU A 161 -13.32 -28.98 17.23
N MET A 162 -12.98 -27.93 16.47
CA MET A 162 -12.25 -28.03 15.20
C MET A 162 -10.74 -27.80 15.34
N ALA A 163 -10.27 -27.37 16.51
CA ALA A 163 -8.90 -26.98 16.76
C ALA A 163 -8.19 -27.93 17.73
N ASP A 164 -6.87 -28.05 17.56
CA ASP A 164 -6.03 -28.53 18.65
C ASP A 164 -6.10 -27.50 19.80
N PRO A 165 -6.34 -27.91 21.06
CA PRO A 165 -6.49 -26.99 22.18
C PRO A 165 -5.31 -26.03 22.37
N ALA A 166 -4.09 -26.45 22.03
CA ALA A 166 -2.90 -25.62 22.11
C ALA A 166 -2.72 -24.71 20.89
N LYS A 167 -3.56 -24.84 19.86
CA LYS A 167 -3.43 -24.15 18.56
C LYS A 167 -4.71 -23.41 18.15
N LEU A 168 -5.59 -23.13 19.11
CA LEU A 168 -6.66 -22.16 18.97
C LEU A 168 -6.12 -20.78 19.39
N TYR A 169 -5.72 -19.98 18.41
CA TYR A 169 -5.17 -18.65 18.60
C TYR A 169 -6.28 -17.61 18.53
N ILE A 170 -6.61 -16.99 19.66
CA ILE A 170 -7.48 -15.81 19.67
C ILE A 170 -6.61 -14.58 19.43
N VAL A 171 -6.79 -13.94 18.29
CA VAL A 171 -5.97 -12.83 17.81
C VAL A 171 -6.66 -11.51 18.15
N GLN A 172 -5.95 -10.65 18.86
CA GLN A 172 -6.45 -9.33 19.25
C GLN A 172 -6.55 -8.40 18.03
N GLY A 173 -7.53 -7.50 18.04
CA GLY A 173 -7.78 -6.55 16.94
C GLY A 173 -9.11 -6.76 16.19
N GLY A 174 -9.94 -7.71 16.62
CA GLY A 174 -11.27 -7.93 16.06
C GLY A 174 -11.25 -8.57 14.68
N VAL A 175 -12.28 -8.29 13.87
CA VAL A 175 -12.42 -8.84 12.51
C VAL A 175 -11.29 -8.32 11.61
N GLY A 176 -10.60 -9.25 10.94
CA GLY A 176 -9.42 -8.97 10.11
C GLY A 176 -8.10 -9.37 10.78
N ALA A 177 -8.07 -9.47 12.11
CA ALA A 177 -6.86 -9.87 12.84
C ALA A 177 -6.48 -11.33 12.58
N GLY A 178 -7.46 -12.24 12.49
CA GLY A 178 -7.23 -13.64 12.14
C GLY A 178 -6.67 -13.78 10.73
N SER A 179 -7.22 -13.04 9.77
CA SER A 179 -6.74 -12.96 8.39
C SER A 179 -5.32 -12.40 8.29
N ASN A 180 -4.98 -11.34 9.04
CA ASN A 180 -3.61 -10.83 9.11
C ASN A 180 -2.63 -11.86 9.68
N MET A 181 -3.02 -12.53 10.77
CA MET A 181 -2.22 -13.61 11.37
C MET A 181 -1.95 -14.74 10.38
N LYS A 182 -2.98 -15.15 9.63
CA LYS A 182 -2.85 -16.16 8.58
C LYS A 182 -1.97 -15.70 7.43
N MET A 183 -2.12 -14.46 6.98
CA MET A 183 -1.31 -13.89 5.91
C MET A 183 0.18 -13.91 6.26
N VAL A 184 0.54 -13.47 7.47
CA VAL A 184 1.91 -13.50 7.98
C VAL A 184 2.44 -14.93 8.07
N HIS A 185 1.63 -15.87 8.56
CA HIS A 185 1.96 -17.30 8.56
C HIS A 185 2.26 -17.84 7.15
N GLN A 186 1.55 -17.35 6.13
CA GLN A 186 1.74 -17.76 4.74
C GLN A 186 3.02 -17.20 4.09
N VAL A 187 3.68 -16.18 4.64
CA VAL A 187 5.00 -15.69 4.15
C VAL A 187 6.03 -16.82 4.13
N LEU A 188 6.12 -17.55 5.24
CA LEU A 188 7.03 -18.69 5.39
C LEU A 188 6.62 -19.84 4.48
N ALA A 189 5.32 -20.10 4.33
CA ALA A 189 4.81 -21.11 3.42
C ALA A 189 5.22 -20.81 1.96
N ALA A 190 5.02 -19.58 1.50
CA ALA A 190 5.36 -19.13 0.16
C ALA A 190 6.87 -19.23 -0.11
N CYS A 191 7.71 -18.80 0.83
CA CYS A 191 9.15 -18.92 0.64
C CYS A 191 9.61 -20.38 0.66
N HIS A 192 9.21 -21.16 1.66
CA HIS A 192 9.75 -22.51 1.86
C HIS A 192 9.28 -23.53 0.80
N ILE A 193 8.06 -23.41 0.25
CA ILE A 193 7.60 -24.29 -0.83
C ILE A 193 8.49 -24.14 -2.07
N LEU A 194 8.75 -22.90 -2.48
CA LEU A 194 9.61 -22.64 -3.64
C LEU A 194 11.07 -23.00 -3.32
N ALA A 195 11.55 -22.66 -2.12
CA ALA A 195 12.91 -23.01 -1.67
C ALA A 195 13.16 -24.53 -1.70
N SER A 196 12.15 -25.33 -1.39
CA SER A 196 12.26 -26.79 -1.45
C SER A 196 12.47 -27.29 -2.87
N SER A 197 11.74 -26.72 -3.83
CA SER A 197 11.88 -27.05 -5.26
C SER A 197 13.22 -26.58 -5.80
N GLU A 198 13.66 -25.40 -5.39
CA GLU A 198 14.95 -24.80 -5.75
C GLU A 198 16.12 -25.65 -5.24
N ALA A 199 16.09 -26.06 -3.98
CA ALA A 199 17.13 -26.87 -3.36
C ALA A 199 17.26 -28.25 -4.03
N VAL A 200 16.14 -28.94 -4.27
CA VAL A 200 16.15 -30.24 -4.96
C VAL A 200 16.58 -30.10 -6.42
N GLY A 201 16.13 -29.04 -7.10
CA GLY A 201 16.55 -28.73 -8.46
C GLY A 201 18.05 -28.44 -8.56
N PHE A 202 18.59 -27.69 -7.59
CA PHE A 202 20.03 -27.43 -7.50
C PHE A 202 20.81 -28.73 -7.23
N ALA A 203 20.37 -29.55 -6.28
CA ALA A 203 21.01 -30.83 -5.98
C ALA A 203 21.03 -31.76 -7.21
N ALA A 204 19.91 -31.84 -7.94
CA ALA A 204 19.81 -32.59 -9.18
C ALA A 204 20.83 -32.10 -10.23
N ARG A 205 21.04 -30.78 -10.32
CA ARG A 205 21.99 -30.20 -11.28
C ARG A 205 23.46 -30.40 -10.87
N LEU A 206 23.72 -30.48 -9.57
CA LEU A 206 25.04 -30.84 -9.01
C LEU A 206 25.38 -32.33 -9.16
N GLY A 207 24.40 -33.15 -9.58
CA GLY A 207 24.55 -34.60 -9.73
C GLY A 207 24.46 -35.38 -8.42
N LEU A 208 23.86 -34.78 -7.38
CA LEU A 208 23.68 -35.44 -6.08
C LEU A 208 22.52 -36.44 -6.14
N ASP A 209 22.63 -37.52 -5.35
CA ASP A 209 21.50 -38.41 -5.10
C ASP A 209 20.40 -37.67 -4.31
N LEU A 210 19.20 -37.61 -4.89
CA LEU A 210 18.11 -36.81 -4.33
C LEU A 210 17.56 -37.40 -3.03
N ALA A 211 17.58 -38.73 -2.86
CA ALA A 211 17.10 -39.38 -1.64
C ALA A 211 18.08 -39.15 -0.47
N GLN A 212 19.38 -39.22 -0.73
CA GLN A 212 20.42 -38.89 0.24
C GLN A 212 20.40 -37.40 0.58
N THR A 213 20.26 -36.53 -0.42
CA THR A 213 20.12 -35.08 -0.22
C THR A 213 18.92 -34.77 0.67
N GLN A 214 17.75 -35.38 0.39
CA GLN A 214 16.57 -35.22 1.22
C GLN A 214 16.87 -35.62 2.67
N LYS A 215 17.46 -36.81 2.89
CA LYS A 215 17.79 -37.29 4.23
C LYS A 215 18.75 -36.33 4.96
N ALA A 216 19.76 -35.80 4.26
CA ALA A 216 20.72 -34.88 4.82
C ALA A 216 20.07 -33.54 5.22
N VAL A 217 19.24 -32.96 4.36
CA VAL A 217 18.49 -31.74 4.69
C VAL A 217 17.61 -31.95 5.91
N LEU A 218 16.87 -33.07 5.97
CA LEU A 218 15.99 -33.40 7.10
C LEU A 218 16.73 -33.60 8.42
N GLY A 219 17.99 -34.03 8.38
CA GLY A 219 18.85 -34.21 9.55
C GLY A 219 19.66 -32.98 9.95
N SER A 220 19.47 -31.84 9.28
CA SER A 220 20.31 -30.65 9.44
C SER A 220 19.53 -29.42 9.93
N ASP A 221 20.27 -28.35 10.22
CA ASP A 221 19.73 -27.02 10.50
C ASP A 221 19.17 -26.29 9.26
N ALA A 222 19.33 -26.85 8.06
CA ALA A 222 18.66 -26.37 6.84
C ALA A 222 17.17 -26.79 6.76
N TRP A 223 16.70 -27.63 7.70
CA TRP A 223 15.34 -28.14 7.73
C TRP A 223 14.27 -27.04 7.77
N ASN A 224 13.21 -27.25 6.98
CA ASN A 224 11.93 -26.57 7.12
C ASN A 224 10.77 -27.55 6.84
N TRP A 225 9.60 -27.23 7.39
CA TRP A 225 8.43 -28.12 7.35
C TRP A 225 7.91 -28.36 5.92
N MET A 226 8.00 -27.35 5.05
CA MET A 226 7.53 -27.49 3.66
C MET A 226 8.40 -28.47 2.87
N PHE A 227 9.72 -28.46 3.08
CA PHE A 227 10.65 -29.40 2.47
C PHE A 227 10.27 -30.84 2.81
N GLU A 228 10.16 -31.14 4.11
CA GLU A 228 9.76 -32.47 4.60
C GLU A 228 8.46 -32.97 3.99
N HIS A 229 7.48 -32.07 3.82
CA HIS A 229 6.16 -32.44 3.34
C HIS A 229 6.02 -32.47 1.81
N ARG A 230 6.93 -31.85 1.04
CA ARG A 230 6.86 -31.80 -0.43
C ARG A 230 7.81 -32.77 -1.11
N THR A 231 9.01 -32.97 -0.56
CA THR A 231 10.00 -33.84 -1.21
C THR A 231 9.51 -35.28 -1.44
N PRO A 232 8.68 -35.91 -0.58
CA PRO A 232 8.13 -37.22 -0.90
C PRO A 232 7.30 -37.22 -2.19
N ARG A 233 6.52 -36.16 -2.44
CA ARG A 233 5.71 -36.02 -3.67
C ARG A 233 6.56 -35.69 -4.89
N MET A 234 7.69 -35.02 -4.73
CA MET A 234 8.66 -34.80 -5.82
C MET A 234 9.21 -36.12 -6.39
N LEU A 235 9.31 -37.16 -5.55
CA LEU A 235 9.80 -38.48 -5.94
C LEU A 235 8.71 -39.40 -6.53
N THR A 236 7.42 -39.04 -6.37
CA THR A 236 6.27 -39.83 -6.84
C THR A 236 5.54 -39.18 -8.01
N GLN A 237 6.29 -38.46 -8.87
CA GLN A 237 5.71 -37.72 -10.00
C GLN A 237 4.61 -36.74 -9.56
N PHE A 238 4.79 -36.09 -8.41
CA PHE A 238 3.91 -35.06 -7.86
C PHE A 238 2.52 -35.55 -7.45
N GLN A 239 2.39 -36.85 -7.14
CA GLN A 239 1.12 -37.47 -6.73
C GLN A 239 1.16 -38.00 -5.29
N PRO A 240 0.01 -38.01 -4.57
CA PRO A 240 -1.27 -37.40 -4.96
C PRO A 240 -1.23 -35.87 -4.86
N VAL A 241 -2.12 -35.17 -5.57
CA VAL A 241 -2.28 -33.71 -5.42
C VAL A 241 -2.82 -33.40 -4.02
N ALA A 242 -1.95 -32.91 -3.15
CA ALA A 242 -2.28 -32.53 -1.77
C ALA A 242 -2.59 -31.03 -1.67
N SER A 243 -1.92 -30.20 -2.49
CA SER A 243 -2.10 -28.75 -2.53
C SER A 243 -1.74 -28.25 -3.92
N ALA A 244 -2.68 -27.64 -4.64
CA ALA A 244 -2.42 -27.16 -6.00
C ALA A 244 -1.57 -25.88 -6.00
N VAL A 245 -0.76 -25.66 -7.04
CA VAL A 245 0.04 -24.43 -7.23
C VAL A 245 -0.83 -23.17 -7.14
N ASN A 246 -2.05 -23.20 -7.70
CA ASN A 246 -2.98 -22.07 -7.64
C ASN A 246 -3.36 -21.65 -6.21
N ILE A 247 -3.30 -22.55 -5.23
CA ILE A 247 -3.58 -22.22 -3.83
C ILE A 247 -2.48 -21.32 -3.26
N ILE A 248 -1.21 -21.70 -3.44
CA ILE A 248 -0.11 -20.89 -2.93
C ILE A 248 0.06 -19.59 -3.73
N VAL A 249 -0.24 -19.57 -5.03
CA VAL A 249 -0.31 -18.34 -5.83
C VAL A 249 -1.30 -17.36 -5.23
N LYS A 250 -2.52 -17.84 -4.92
CA LYS A 250 -3.56 -17.01 -4.30
C LYS A 250 -3.11 -16.46 -2.96
N ASP A 251 -2.58 -17.29 -2.06
CA ASP A 251 -2.13 -16.84 -0.74
C ASP A 251 -0.95 -15.85 -0.84
N THR A 252 -0.02 -16.08 -1.76
CA THR A 252 1.12 -15.19 -2.00
C THR A 252 0.65 -13.83 -2.51
N LYS A 253 -0.34 -13.79 -3.40
CA LYS A 253 -0.96 -12.56 -3.90
C LYS A 253 -1.66 -11.76 -2.80
N ILE A 254 -2.22 -12.42 -1.77
CA ILE A 254 -2.77 -11.72 -0.61
C ILE A 254 -1.65 -10.97 0.14
N ILE A 255 -0.52 -11.64 0.37
CA ILE A 255 0.63 -11.06 1.07
C ILE A 255 1.19 -9.86 0.30
N THR A 256 1.46 -10.01 -0.99
CA THR A 256 2.11 -8.96 -1.79
C THR A 256 1.18 -7.79 -2.09
N ALA A 257 -0.13 -8.04 -2.26
CA ALA A 257 -1.12 -6.99 -2.36
C ALA A 257 -1.21 -6.16 -1.07
N GLU A 258 -1.22 -6.80 0.10
CA GLU A 258 -1.24 -6.11 1.39
C GLU A 258 0.04 -5.30 1.61
N ALA A 259 1.21 -5.91 1.37
CA ALA A 259 2.49 -5.25 1.50
C ALA A 259 2.56 -4.00 0.61
N LYS A 260 2.14 -4.12 -0.66
CA LYS A 260 2.06 -2.99 -1.59
C LYS A 260 1.09 -1.90 -1.12
N ARG A 261 -0.11 -2.28 -0.67
CA ARG A 261 -1.13 -1.34 -0.19
C ARG A 261 -0.66 -0.56 1.04
N SER A 262 0.09 -1.21 1.91
CA SER A 262 0.57 -0.65 3.18
C SER A 262 1.97 -0.01 3.10
N GLY A 263 2.65 -0.13 1.96
CA GLY A 263 4.00 0.41 1.78
C GLY A 263 5.12 -0.44 2.42
N PHE A 264 4.81 -1.67 2.83
CA PHE A 264 5.79 -2.61 3.37
C PHE A 264 6.48 -3.39 2.24
N LYS A 265 7.78 -3.70 2.42
CA LYS A 265 8.56 -4.47 1.44
C LYS A 265 8.62 -5.94 1.83
N VAL A 266 8.28 -6.82 0.89
CA VAL A 266 8.38 -8.28 1.02
C VAL A 266 9.29 -8.87 -0.08
N PRO A 267 10.60 -8.56 -0.09
CA PRO A 267 11.51 -8.95 -1.16
C PRO A 267 11.58 -10.47 -1.41
N MET A 268 11.52 -11.31 -0.37
CA MET A 268 11.53 -12.76 -0.50
C MET A 268 10.20 -13.26 -1.07
N THR A 269 9.08 -12.85 -0.47
CA THR A 269 7.74 -13.29 -0.91
C THR A 269 7.39 -12.77 -2.31
N GLY A 270 7.76 -11.53 -2.63
CA GLY A 270 7.57 -10.97 -3.97
C GLY A 270 8.31 -11.79 -5.04
N ARG A 271 9.54 -12.24 -4.73
CA ARG A 271 10.28 -13.13 -5.62
C ARG A 271 9.66 -14.52 -5.72
N ALA A 272 9.09 -15.03 -4.62
CA ALA A 272 8.33 -16.28 -4.65
C ALA A 272 7.09 -16.17 -5.56
N GLU A 273 6.36 -15.05 -5.51
CA GLU A 273 5.21 -14.79 -6.37
C GLU A 273 5.57 -14.88 -7.85
N GLU A 274 6.66 -14.23 -8.26
CA GLU A 274 7.16 -14.28 -9.63
C GLU A 274 7.47 -15.72 -10.07
N GLY A 275 8.09 -16.52 -9.20
CA GLY A 275 8.37 -17.94 -9.46
C GLY A 275 7.10 -18.76 -9.61
N TYR A 276 6.09 -18.52 -8.77
CA TYR A 276 4.80 -19.18 -8.89
C TYR A 276 4.03 -18.78 -10.14
N GLN A 277 4.06 -17.49 -10.50
CA GLN A 277 3.42 -17.01 -11.72
C GLN A 277 4.06 -17.66 -12.96
N GLN A 278 5.39 -17.81 -13.00
CA GLN A 278 6.05 -18.57 -14.07
C GLN A 278 5.58 -20.02 -14.18
N ALA A 279 5.26 -20.69 -13.07
CA ALA A 279 4.71 -22.05 -13.11
C ALA A 279 3.28 -22.07 -13.64
N VAL A 280 2.45 -21.11 -13.26
CA VAL A 280 1.08 -20.95 -13.78
C VAL A 280 1.11 -20.70 -15.28
N ASP A 281 2.00 -19.84 -15.75
CA ASP A 281 2.17 -19.52 -17.18
C ASP A 281 2.60 -20.74 -18.00
N LYS A 282 3.27 -21.72 -17.37
CA LYS A 282 3.61 -23.03 -17.95
C LYS A 282 2.49 -24.08 -17.84
N GLY A 283 1.32 -23.71 -17.31
CA GLY A 283 0.15 -24.58 -17.17
C GLY A 283 0.13 -25.46 -15.91
N TYR A 284 1.01 -25.21 -14.93
CA TYR A 284 1.14 -26.06 -13.73
C TYR A 284 0.16 -25.72 -12.61
N GLY A 285 -0.77 -24.78 -12.83
CA GLY A 285 -1.62 -24.23 -11.78
C GLY A 285 -2.46 -25.26 -11.00
N GLN A 286 -2.90 -26.34 -11.66
CA GLN A 286 -3.71 -27.41 -11.06
C GLN A 286 -2.87 -28.58 -10.50
N ASP A 287 -1.58 -28.60 -10.81
CA ASP A 287 -0.67 -29.64 -10.33
C ASP A 287 -0.30 -29.40 -8.87
N ASP A 288 0.20 -30.42 -8.17
CA ASP A 288 0.66 -30.29 -6.79
C ASP A 288 1.79 -29.25 -6.69
N ASP A 289 1.86 -28.53 -5.56
CA ASP A 289 2.87 -27.51 -5.31
C ASP A 289 4.31 -28.07 -5.28
N SER A 290 4.49 -29.39 -5.07
CA SER A 290 5.79 -30.06 -5.27
C SER A 290 6.27 -30.08 -6.72
N SER A 291 5.37 -29.89 -7.68
CA SER A 291 5.67 -29.90 -9.12
C SER A 291 6.43 -28.67 -9.62
N LEU A 292 6.58 -27.66 -8.77
CA LEU A 292 7.43 -26.49 -9.00
C LEU A 292 8.90 -26.87 -9.22
N LEU A 293 9.32 -28.08 -8.82
CA LEU A 293 10.63 -28.65 -9.18
C LEU A 293 10.92 -28.54 -10.68
N ARG A 294 9.89 -28.66 -11.53
CA ARG A 294 10.00 -28.53 -13.01
C ARG A 294 10.52 -27.16 -13.47
N LEU A 295 10.48 -26.13 -12.64
CA LEU A 295 11.10 -24.83 -12.95
C LEU A 295 12.64 -24.91 -12.99
N TYR A 296 13.22 -25.90 -12.30
CA TYR A 296 14.65 -26.04 -12.09
C TYR A 296 15.26 -27.22 -12.88
N THR A 297 14.44 -28.20 -13.28
CA THR A 297 14.89 -29.49 -13.84
C THR A 297 14.54 -29.67 -15.34
N GLY A 298 14.79 -28.67 -16.19
CA GLY A 298 14.48 -28.72 -17.64
C GLY A 298 14.98 -29.98 -18.39
N ALA A 299 14.49 -30.21 -19.61
CA ALA A 299 14.81 -31.39 -20.44
C ALA A 299 16.33 -31.53 -20.72
N GLY A 300 17.02 -32.20 -19.81
CA GLY A 300 18.48 -32.23 -19.74
C GLY A 300 18.93 -32.46 -18.30
N SER A 301 18.40 -33.51 -17.66
CA SER A 301 19.01 -34.05 -16.45
C SER A 301 20.45 -34.42 -16.78
N GLY A 302 21.41 -33.75 -16.14
CA GLY A 302 22.84 -34.00 -16.36
C GLY A 302 23.16 -35.48 -16.17
N GLU A 303 24.01 -36.02 -17.04
CA GLU A 303 24.55 -37.37 -16.90
C GLU A 303 25.21 -37.50 -15.52
N THR A 304 24.81 -38.53 -14.77
CA THR A 304 25.42 -38.92 -13.49
C THR A 304 26.82 -39.46 -13.78
N GLY A 305 27.82 -38.59 -13.86
CA GLY A 305 29.22 -38.98 -13.82
C GLY A 305 29.60 -39.45 -12.41
N GLU A 306 30.49 -40.44 -12.31
CA GLU A 306 31.07 -40.88 -11.03
C GLU A 306 31.73 -39.68 -10.31
N SER A 307 31.19 -39.31 -9.14
CA SER A 307 31.67 -38.24 -8.27
C SER A 307 32.37 -38.85 -7.05
N SER A 308 33.41 -38.21 -6.52
CA SER A 308 34.05 -38.68 -5.29
C SER A 308 33.20 -38.30 -4.07
N ALA A 309 33.29 -39.08 -2.99
CA ALA A 309 32.53 -38.83 -1.76
C ALA A 309 32.80 -37.43 -1.16
N GLU A 310 34.04 -36.96 -1.24
CA GLU A 310 34.45 -35.62 -0.78
C GLU A 310 33.82 -34.51 -1.64
N ALA A 311 33.75 -34.69 -2.97
CA ALA A 311 33.09 -33.75 -3.86
C ALA A 311 31.56 -33.70 -3.64
N ASP A 312 30.95 -34.82 -3.28
CA ASP A 312 29.52 -34.89 -2.98
C ASP A 312 29.18 -34.21 -1.64
N GLU A 313 30.07 -34.30 -0.65
CA GLU A 313 29.92 -33.59 0.63
C GLU A 313 30.00 -32.06 0.45
N GLU A 314 30.94 -31.57 -0.36
CA GLU A 314 31.05 -30.14 -0.69
C GLU A 314 29.82 -29.62 -1.45
N LYS A 315 29.35 -30.37 -2.46
CA LYS A 315 28.12 -30.03 -3.20
C LYS A 315 26.90 -30.03 -2.29
N LEU A 316 26.79 -30.99 -1.38
CA LEU A 316 25.71 -31.07 -0.42
C LEU A 316 25.73 -29.86 0.52
N ALA A 317 26.91 -29.43 0.98
CA ALA A 317 27.05 -28.24 1.82
C ALA A 317 26.46 -26.97 1.15
N LEU A 318 26.58 -26.83 -0.17
CA LEU A 318 25.97 -25.73 -0.92
C LEU A 318 24.44 -25.78 -0.89
N VAL A 319 23.83 -26.97 -1.02
CA VAL A 319 22.37 -27.13 -0.92
C VAL A 319 21.88 -26.77 0.48
N LEU A 320 22.64 -27.15 1.52
CA LEU A 320 22.32 -26.78 2.91
C LEU A 320 22.46 -25.28 3.13
N ASP A 321 23.53 -24.64 2.66
CA ASP A 321 23.76 -23.20 2.79
C ASP A 321 22.70 -22.37 2.05
N LEU A 322 22.26 -22.83 0.87
CA LEU A 322 21.14 -22.24 0.13
C LEU A 322 19.87 -22.18 1.00
N LEU A 323 19.46 -23.31 1.57
CA LEU A 323 18.26 -23.40 2.40
C LEU A 323 18.40 -22.60 3.70
N ARG A 324 19.55 -22.64 4.37
CA ARG A 324 19.80 -21.83 5.58
C ARG A 324 19.58 -20.34 5.31
N GLY A 325 20.18 -19.81 4.25
CA GLY A 325 20.07 -18.40 3.90
C GLY A 325 18.64 -17.98 3.54
N ILE A 326 17.93 -18.81 2.75
CA ILE A 326 16.52 -18.55 2.40
C ILE A 326 15.63 -18.60 3.65
N ASN A 327 15.76 -19.65 4.47
CA ASN A 327 14.95 -19.83 5.67
C ASN A 327 15.17 -18.68 6.67
N LEU A 328 16.41 -18.18 6.80
CA LEU A 328 16.76 -17.05 7.66
C LEU A 328 16.08 -15.75 7.17
N CYS A 329 16.19 -15.45 5.87
CA CYS A 329 15.59 -14.25 5.28
C CYS A 329 14.06 -14.29 5.33
N ALA A 330 13.45 -15.45 5.05
CA ALA A 330 12.00 -15.63 5.14
C ALA A 330 11.49 -15.47 6.59
N ALA A 331 12.23 -15.96 7.59
CA ALA A 331 11.92 -15.75 9.00
C ALA A 331 11.98 -14.26 9.39
N GLY A 332 13.01 -13.56 8.95
CA GLY A 332 13.15 -12.12 9.17
C GLY A 332 12.02 -11.31 8.53
N GLU A 333 11.70 -11.58 7.26
CA GLU A 333 10.60 -10.93 6.54
C GLU A 333 9.24 -11.18 7.20
N SER A 334 8.95 -12.42 7.59
CA SER A 334 7.67 -12.78 8.22
C SER A 334 7.46 -12.03 9.54
N LEU A 335 8.46 -12.03 10.43
CA LEU A 335 8.35 -11.35 11.74
C LEU A 335 8.39 -9.82 11.60
N ALA A 336 9.15 -9.28 10.63
CA ALA A 336 9.11 -7.86 10.32
C ALA A 336 7.70 -7.43 9.85
N PHE A 337 7.10 -8.22 8.96
CA PHE A 337 5.77 -7.93 8.45
C PHE A 337 4.71 -8.07 9.55
N ALA A 338 4.84 -9.08 10.42
CA ALA A 338 4.00 -9.25 11.61
C ALA A 338 4.03 -8.03 12.53
N SER A 339 5.22 -7.51 12.81
CA SER A 339 5.41 -6.30 13.62
C SER A 339 4.76 -5.10 12.97
N PHE A 340 4.88 -4.97 11.65
CA PHE A 340 4.35 -3.86 10.89
C PHE A 340 2.81 -3.85 10.87
N VAL A 341 2.16 -5.01 10.73
CA VAL A 341 0.69 -5.11 10.77
C VAL A 341 0.12 -5.17 12.20
N GLY A 342 0.95 -5.00 13.22
CA GLY A 342 0.54 -4.84 14.62
C GLY A 342 0.12 -6.13 15.34
N LEU A 343 0.61 -7.30 14.90
CA LEU A 343 0.34 -8.58 15.55
C LEU A 343 1.22 -8.82 16.79
N ASP A 344 0.74 -9.67 17.69
CA ASP A 344 1.56 -10.19 18.78
C ASP A 344 2.63 -11.13 18.24
N LEU A 345 3.88 -10.66 18.27
CA LEU A 345 5.03 -11.39 17.74
C LEU A 345 5.28 -12.72 18.42
N ASP A 346 5.00 -12.85 19.72
CA ASP A 346 5.23 -14.12 20.42
C ASP A 346 4.18 -15.16 19.98
N GLN A 347 2.92 -14.73 19.83
CA GLN A 347 1.85 -15.57 19.28
C GLN A 347 2.14 -15.96 17.82
N VAL A 348 2.66 -15.04 17.00
CA VAL A 348 3.06 -15.30 15.61
C VAL A 348 4.16 -16.33 15.54
N LEU A 349 5.20 -16.18 16.38
CA LEU A 349 6.31 -17.12 16.43
C LEU A 349 5.82 -18.51 16.84
N ASP A 350 4.99 -18.62 17.89
CA ASP A 350 4.43 -19.89 18.32
C ASP A 350 3.64 -20.59 17.21
N LEU A 351 2.73 -19.86 16.54
CA LEU A 351 1.97 -20.37 15.41
C LEU A 351 2.91 -20.88 14.30
N CYS A 352 3.89 -20.08 13.90
CA CYS A 352 4.77 -20.40 12.79
C CYS A 352 5.67 -21.61 13.11
N VAL A 353 6.17 -21.71 14.34
CA VAL A 353 6.98 -22.84 14.83
C VAL A 353 6.18 -24.14 14.92
N ASN A 354 4.87 -24.07 15.20
CA ASN A 354 4.01 -25.23 15.42
C ASN A 354 3.11 -25.60 14.22
N ALA A 355 3.33 -24.96 13.07
CA ALA A 355 2.56 -25.15 11.84
C ALA A 355 3.45 -25.12 10.59
N ALA A 356 2.84 -24.90 9.41
CA ALA A 356 3.49 -25.00 8.12
C ALA A 356 4.62 -23.97 7.85
N GLY A 357 4.85 -23.03 8.77
CA GLY A 357 5.92 -22.04 8.68
C GLY A 357 7.24 -22.49 9.31
N SER A 358 7.25 -23.63 10.01
CA SER A 358 8.37 -24.00 10.88
C SER A 358 9.66 -24.26 10.10
N SER A 359 10.77 -23.73 10.62
CA SER A 359 12.14 -24.03 10.18
C SER A 359 13.09 -23.98 11.37
N THR A 360 14.26 -24.61 11.24
CA THR A 360 15.29 -24.52 12.30
C THR A 360 15.76 -23.08 12.48
N MET A 361 15.93 -22.35 11.38
CA MET A 361 16.32 -20.93 11.42
C MET A 361 15.29 -20.06 12.16
N LEU A 362 13.98 -20.28 11.94
CA LEU A 362 12.94 -19.56 12.68
C LEU A 362 12.98 -19.87 14.18
N LYS A 363 13.12 -21.14 14.56
CA LYS A 363 13.19 -21.56 15.97
C LYS A 363 14.41 -20.96 16.68
N GLN A 364 15.54 -20.90 15.99
CA GLN A 364 16.80 -20.43 16.54
C GLN A 364 16.86 -18.90 16.63
N TYR A 365 16.50 -18.20 15.55
CA TYR A 365 16.70 -16.75 15.43
C TYR A 365 15.43 -15.91 15.62
N GLY A 366 14.25 -16.52 15.56
CA GLY A 366 12.97 -15.83 15.77
C GLY A 366 12.90 -15.00 17.05
N PRO A 367 13.28 -15.54 18.24
CA PRO A 367 13.30 -14.76 19.48
C PRO A 367 14.23 -13.54 19.42
N GLN A 368 15.36 -13.65 18.71
CA GLN A 368 16.29 -12.55 18.52
C GLN A 368 15.70 -11.49 17.59
N PHE A 369 15.06 -11.89 16.50
CA PHE A 369 14.33 -11.00 15.59
C PHE A 369 13.24 -10.22 16.32
N ILE A 370 12.44 -10.89 17.17
CA ILE A 370 11.43 -10.25 18.01
C ILE A 370 12.05 -9.22 18.95
N THR A 371 13.16 -9.58 19.60
CA THR A 371 13.87 -8.68 20.52
C THR A 371 14.33 -7.43 19.78
N ALA A 372 14.96 -7.59 18.61
CA ALA A 372 15.40 -6.47 17.77
C ALA A 372 14.22 -5.58 17.33
N LEU A 373 13.11 -6.19 16.89
CA LEU A 373 11.89 -5.48 16.46
C LEU A 373 11.24 -4.68 17.60
N ARG A 374 11.22 -5.23 18.82
CA ARG A 374 10.62 -4.58 20.01
C ARG A 374 11.46 -3.41 20.52
N GLN A 375 12.78 -3.54 20.49
CA GLN A 375 13.67 -2.52 21.03
C GLN A 375 13.83 -1.31 20.10
N GLY A 376 13.32 -1.38 18.86
CA GLY A 376 13.50 -0.32 17.87
C GLY A 376 14.97 -0.02 17.58
N VAL A 377 15.87 -0.95 17.93
CA VAL A 377 17.31 -0.78 17.77
C VAL A 377 17.57 -0.75 16.29
N ASP A 378 18.26 0.30 15.85
CA ASP A 378 18.80 0.37 14.51
C ASP A 378 19.76 -0.83 14.36
N SER A 379 19.29 -1.89 13.70
CA SER A 379 19.95 -3.20 13.65
C SER A 379 21.36 -3.13 13.03
N ARG A 380 21.71 -1.96 12.49
CA ARG A 380 23.01 -1.53 11.98
C ARG A 380 24.14 -1.44 13.02
N SER A 381 23.83 -1.44 14.32
CA SER A 381 24.84 -1.34 15.40
C SER A 381 25.07 -2.64 16.20
N SER A 382 24.27 -3.68 15.96
CA SER A 382 24.39 -4.96 16.68
C SER A 382 25.50 -5.82 16.07
N LYS A 383 26.62 -5.93 16.78
CA LYS A 383 27.71 -6.85 16.43
C LYS A 383 27.34 -8.28 16.78
N ALA A 384 27.71 -9.23 15.91
CA ALA A 384 27.57 -10.65 16.22
C ALA A 384 28.40 -11.02 17.46
N ALA A 385 27.82 -11.80 18.38
CA ALA A 385 28.57 -12.31 19.54
C ALA A 385 29.60 -13.36 19.11
N GLU A 386 30.63 -13.57 19.92
CA GLU A 386 31.67 -14.56 19.64
C GLU A 386 31.07 -15.97 19.57
N GLY A 387 31.21 -16.64 18.41
CA GLY A 387 30.61 -17.96 18.15
C GLY A 387 29.20 -17.94 17.55
N GLU A 388 28.59 -16.77 17.38
CA GLU A 388 27.30 -16.61 16.71
C GLU A 388 27.46 -16.51 15.18
N LEU A 389 26.47 -16.99 14.42
CA LEU A 389 26.46 -16.83 12.95
C LEU A 389 26.35 -15.34 12.60
N SER A 390 27.34 -14.80 11.90
CA SER A 390 27.30 -13.42 11.41
C SER A 390 26.58 -13.33 10.07
N LEU A 391 26.02 -12.16 9.79
CA LEU A 391 25.39 -11.87 8.52
C LEU A 391 26.40 -11.88 7.36
N ASP A 392 27.64 -11.48 7.64
CA ASP A 392 28.78 -11.56 6.71
C ASP A 392 29.03 -13.03 6.28
N ALA A 393 29.05 -13.97 7.24
CA ALA A 393 29.24 -15.39 6.94
C ALA A 393 28.08 -15.97 6.13
N VAL A 394 26.85 -15.51 6.36
CA VAL A 394 25.69 -15.87 5.53
C VAL A 394 25.86 -15.36 4.10
N ALA A 395 26.32 -14.11 3.93
CA ALA A 395 26.57 -13.51 2.63
C ALA A 395 27.62 -14.28 1.83
N GLU A 396 28.75 -14.64 2.46
CA GLU A 396 29.81 -15.43 1.82
C GLU A 396 29.32 -16.80 1.38
N ARG A 397 28.55 -17.50 2.23
CA ARG A 397 27.98 -18.81 1.91
C ARG A 397 27.00 -18.72 0.74
N LEU A 398 26.06 -17.77 0.77
CA LEU A 398 25.10 -17.55 -0.31
C LEU A 398 25.78 -17.11 -1.62
N GLN A 399 26.86 -16.32 -1.55
CA GLN A 399 27.62 -15.94 -2.73
C GLN A 399 28.20 -17.18 -3.43
N ARG A 400 28.86 -18.09 -2.69
CA ARG A 400 29.38 -19.35 -3.25
C ARG A 400 28.29 -20.21 -3.88
N VAL A 401 27.12 -20.27 -3.24
CA VAL A 401 25.94 -20.99 -3.75
C VAL A 401 25.48 -20.42 -5.09
N VAL A 402 25.37 -19.08 -5.20
CA VAL A 402 24.92 -18.42 -6.43
C VAL A 402 25.95 -18.60 -7.55
N GLU A 403 27.24 -18.44 -7.27
CA GLU A 403 28.32 -18.67 -8.24
C GLU A 403 28.30 -20.11 -8.78
N GLU A 404 28.12 -21.09 -7.91
CA GLU A 404 28.05 -22.48 -8.32
C GLU A 404 26.77 -22.79 -9.12
N ALA A 405 25.63 -22.22 -8.73
CA ALA A 405 24.39 -22.37 -9.48
C ALA A 405 24.48 -21.79 -10.89
N GLU A 406 25.14 -20.65 -11.06
CA GLU A 406 25.48 -20.08 -12.37
C GLU A 406 26.37 -21.03 -13.17
N ARG A 407 27.41 -21.60 -12.55
CA ARG A 407 28.32 -22.57 -13.18
C ARG A 407 27.58 -23.79 -13.72
N VAL A 408 26.63 -24.34 -12.95
CA VAL A 408 25.82 -25.50 -13.36
C VAL A 408 24.54 -25.13 -14.10
N LYS A 409 24.31 -23.84 -14.36
CA LYS A 409 23.16 -23.30 -15.14
C LYS A 409 21.81 -23.71 -14.57
N VAL A 410 21.63 -23.57 -13.26
CA VAL A 410 20.33 -23.69 -12.60
C VAL A 410 19.88 -22.32 -12.09
N PRO A 411 18.65 -21.89 -12.35
CA PRO A 411 18.17 -20.62 -11.81
C PRO A 411 17.98 -20.75 -10.29
N LEU A 412 18.47 -19.79 -9.52
CA LEU A 412 18.08 -19.61 -8.12
C LEU A 412 17.20 -18.37 -8.01
N PHE A 413 15.91 -18.55 -7.77
CA PHE A 413 14.98 -17.44 -7.58
C PHE A 413 15.12 -16.86 -6.17
N LEU A 414 15.06 -17.71 -5.15
CA LEU A 414 15.10 -17.27 -3.76
C LEU A 414 16.53 -17.17 -3.23
N GLY A 415 17.46 -18.03 -3.66
CA GLY A 415 18.86 -17.98 -3.23
C GLY A 415 19.53 -16.65 -3.58
N SER A 416 19.39 -16.20 -4.83
CA SER A 416 19.90 -14.89 -5.28
C SER A 416 19.21 -13.74 -4.54
N ARG A 417 17.90 -13.84 -4.30
CA ARG A 417 17.17 -12.79 -3.56
C ARG A 417 17.57 -12.73 -2.09
N ALA A 418 17.80 -13.86 -1.44
CA ALA A 418 18.29 -13.92 -0.08
C ALA A 418 19.67 -13.24 0.02
N LEU A 419 20.55 -13.49 -0.94
CA LEU A 419 21.86 -12.84 -1.01
C LEU A 419 21.72 -11.31 -1.15
N ASP A 420 20.80 -10.83 -1.99
CA ASP A 420 20.55 -9.39 -2.16
C ASP A 420 20.04 -8.76 -0.86
N VAL A 421 19.07 -9.39 -0.18
CA VAL A 421 18.54 -8.93 1.11
C VAL A 421 19.65 -8.83 2.16
N VAL A 422 20.49 -9.86 2.25
CA VAL A 422 21.64 -9.90 3.16
C VAL A 422 22.63 -8.78 2.84
N ARG A 423 22.95 -8.56 1.55
CA ARG A 423 23.85 -7.48 1.12
C ARG A 423 23.29 -6.08 1.39
N GLU A 424 22.01 -5.89 1.17
CA GLU A 424 21.32 -4.63 1.49
C GLU A 424 21.42 -4.34 3.00
N ALA A 425 21.22 -5.34 3.85
CA ALA A 425 21.41 -5.21 5.29
C ALA A 425 22.88 -4.89 5.67
N LEU A 426 23.87 -5.53 5.02
CA LEU A 426 25.29 -5.27 5.26
C LEU A 426 25.74 -3.85 4.85
N LYS A 427 25.16 -3.27 3.78
CA LYS A 427 25.46 -1.89 3.34
C LYS A 427 25.10 -0.84 4.38
N LEU A 428 24.25 -1.19 5.35
CA LEU A 428 23.66 -0.26 6.30
C LEU A 428 24.41 -0.22 7.64
N GLY A 429 25.35 -1.14 7.94
CA GLY A 429 26.01 -1.21 9.25
C GLY A 429 27.53 -1.46 9.20
N THR A 430 28.16 -1.54 10.38
CA THR A 430 29.59 -1.83 10.52
C THR A 430 29.83 -3.32 10.80
N SER A 431 30.62 -3.99 9.95
CA SER A 431 30.96 -5.41 10.08
C SER A 431 31.79 -5.75 11.34
N PRO A 432 31.62 -6.93 11.98
CA PRO A 432 30.69 -8.00 11.65
C PRO A 432 29.28 -7.77 12.22
N LEU A 433 28.25 -7.95 11.40
CA LEU A 433 26.84 -7.69 11.75
C LEU A 433 26.12 -8.94 12.25
N SER A 434 25.29 -8.78 13.28
CA SER A 434 24.35 -9.82 13.72
C SER A 434 23.32 -10.13 12.64
N VAL A 435 22.86 -11.39 12.56
CA VAL A 435 21.78 -11.81 11.64
C VAL A 435 20.46 -11.08 11.86
N ASN A 436 20.27 -10.43 13.02
CA ASN A 436 19.12 -9.57 13.30
C ASN A 436 18.98 -8.41 12.30
N ALA A 437 20.07 -8.00 11.65
CA ALA A 437 20.05 -6.96 10.63
C ALA A 437 19.26 -7.34 9.36
N VAL A 438 18.95 -8.62 9.14
CA VAL A 438 18.05 -9.09 8.07
C VAL A 438 16.63 -8.55 8.24
N VAL A 439 16.23 -8.29 9.49
CA VAL A 439 14.95 -7.68 9.84
C VAL A 439 15.03 -6.16 9.66
N ASN A 440 15.59 -5.69 8.55
CA ASN A 440 15.65 -4.25 8.31
C ASN A 440 14.28 -3.80 7.81
N ARG A 441 13.59 -3.08 8.69
CA ARG A 441 12.40 -2.33 8.38
C ARG A 441 12.72 -1.48 7.14
N GLY A 442 12.03 -1.68 6.01
CA GLY A 442 11.78 -0.54 5.13
C GLY A 442 11.30 0.57 6.05
N ARG A 443 12.03 1.71 6.10
CA ARG A 443 11.99 2.70 7.19
C ARG A 443 10.62 2.69 7.88
N VAL A 444 10.57 2.15 9.09
CA VAL A 444 9.32 2.20 9.86
C VAL A 444 9.08 3.66 10.19
N PRO A 445 7.83 4.15 10.03
CA PRO A 445 7.41 5.40 10.61
C PRO A 445 7.99 5.53 12.01
N THR A 446 8.73 6.60 12.26
CA THR A 446 9.35 6.85 13.57
C THR A 446 8.32 6.73 14.69
N ALA A 447 8.72 6.45 15.94
CA ALA A 447 7.79 6.03 17.00
C ALA A 447 6.66 7.06 17.24
N ASN A 448 6.93 8.33 16.96
CA ASN A 448 5.94 9.40 16.96
C ASN A 448 5.03 9.40 15.72
N MET A 449 5.55 9.12 14.52
CA MET A 449 4.67 8.93 13.36
C MET A 449 3.75 7.74 13.58
N GLU A 450 4.25 6.61 14.10
CA GLU A 450 3.42 5.44 14.41
C GLU A 450 2.27 5.83 15.37
N LYS A 451 2.56 6.57 16.45
CA LYS A 451 1.51 7.07 17.35
C LYS A 451 0.50 7.98 16.66
N SER A 452 0.93 8.83 15.74
CA SER A 452 0.04 9.75 15.02
C SER A 452 -0.83 9.06 13.97
N ILE A 453 -0.33 7.99 13.35
CA ILE A 453 -0.98 7.29 12.24
C ILE A 453 -1.83 6.10 12.71
N ARG A 454 -1.50 5.52 13.87
CA ARG A 454 -2.16 4.34 14.41
C ARG A 454 -3.66 4.56 14.68
N PRO A 455 -4.13 5.68 15.25
CA PRO A 455 -5.57 5.94 15.38
C PRO A 455 -6.30 5.89 14.03
N HIS A 456 -5.70 6.44 12.97
CA HIS A 456 -6.28 6.42 11.62
C HIS A 456 -6.57 5.00 11.11
N PHE A 457 -5.60 4.10 11.22
CA PHE A 457 -5.72 2.76 10.65
C PHE A 457 -6.49 1.78 11.55
N PHE A 458 -6.44 1.97 12.87
CA PHE A 458 -6.93 0.97 13.81
C PHE A 458 -8.13 1.45 14.64
N LYS A 459 -8.48 2.74 14.64
CA LYS A 459 -9.60 3.28 15.41
C LYS A 459 -10.65 3.99 14.53
N HIS A 460 -10.23 4.88 13.65
CA HIS A 460 -11.16 5.73 12.90
C HIS A 460 -11.98 4.90 11.91
N GLY A 461 -13.28 5.21 11.78
CA GLY A 461 -14.23 4.40 11.00
C GLY A 461 -14.80 3.17 11.74
N LEU A 462 -14.48 2.99 13.02
CA LEU A 462 -15.16 2.04 13.92
C LEU A 462 -16.35 2.71 14.62
N PRO A 463 -17.41 1.98 15.03
CA PRO A 463 -18.58 2.58 15.69
C PRO A 463 -18.29 3.31 17.01
N GLU A 464 -17.16 2.96 17.66
CA GLU A 464 -16.71 3.53 18.93
C GLU A 464 -15.71 4.69 18.74
N SER A 465 -15.39 5.07 17.49
CA SER A 465 -14.45 6.15 17.24
C SER A 465 -15.03 7.49 17.68
N ASP A 466 -14.21 8.29 18.35
CA ASP A 466 -14.56 9.67 18.66
C ASP A 466 -14.63 10.50 17.35
N PRO A 467 -15.81 11.04 16.98
CA PRO A 467 -15.95 11.81 15.74
C PRO A 467 -15.05 13.04 15.69
N GLU A 468 -14.73 13.64 16.84
CA GLU A 468 -13.82 14.78 16.90
C GLU A 468 -12.35 14.35 16.69
N GLU A 469 -11.95 13.18 17.19
CA GLU A 469 -10.61 12.60 16.91
C GLU A 469 -10.47 12.31 15.40
N GLU A 470 -11.50 11.76 14.76
CA GLU A 470 -11.54 11.47 13.32
C GLU A 470 -11.46 12.75 12.48
N LYS A 471 -12.22 13.79 12.84
CA LYS A 471 -12.18 15.11 12.19
C LYS A 471 -10.81 15.78 12.32
N ASN A 472 -10.08 15.50 13.40
CA ASN A 472 -8.74 16.00 13.68
C ASN A 472 -7.62 15.18 13.05
N CYS A 473 -7.93 14.06 12.42
CA CYS A 473 -6.95 13.19 11.80
C CYS A 473 -6.58 13.64 10.38
N HIS A 474 -5.31 13.98 10.15
CA HIS A 474 -4.79 14.37 8.84
C HIS A 474 -5.07 13.33 7.74
N TRP A 475 -4.94 12.04 8.04
CA TRP A 475 -5.19 10.98 7.07
C TRP A 475 -6.68 10.80 6.76
N CYS A 476 -7.58 11.06 7.71
CA CYS A 476 -9.03 11.09 7.44
C CYS A 476 -9.38 12.29 6.54
N GLN A 477 -8.83 13.47 6.84
CA GLN A 477 -9.00 14.69 6.04
C GLN A 477 -8.50 14.48 4.60
N ILE A 478 -7.29 13.93 4.42
CA ILE A 478 -6.76 13.66 3.08
C ILE A 478 -7.59 12.60 2.34
N ARG A 479 -8.11 11.59 3.05
CA ARG A 479 -8.95 10.54 2.44
C ARG A 479 -10.34 11.02 2.04
N SER A 480 -10.84 12.11 2.63
CA SER A 480 -12.14 12.67 2.24
C SER A 480 -12.08 13.39 0.89
N PHE A 481 -10.89 13.73 0.39
CA PHE A 481 -10.73 14.34 -0.92
C PHE A 481 -11.20 13.41 -2.03
N ALA A 482 -12.04 13.91 -2.93
CA ALA A 482 -12.68 13.13 -3.98
C ALA A 482 -11.69 12.36 -4.87
N THR A 483 -10.51 12.93 -5.13
CA THR A 483 -9.48 12.35 -5.99
C THR A 483 -8.52 11.41 -5.27
N HIS A 484 -8.55 11.31 -3.94
CA HIS A 484 -7.54 10.57 -3.17
C HIS A 484 -7.46 9.08 -3.55
N LYS A 485 -8.59 8.45 -3.87
CA LYS A 485 -8.67 7.02 -4.22
C LYS A 485 -7.86 6.68 -5.48
N THR A 486 -7.81 7.61 -6.45
CA THR A 486 -7.12 7.43 -7.74
C THR A 486 -5.78 8.15 -7.80
N ILE A 487 -5.68 9.29 -7.10
CA ILE A 487 -4.57 10.24 -7.15
C ILE A 487 -4.19 10.60 -5.69
N PRO A 488 -3.57 9.67 -4.96
CA PRO A 488 -3.39 9.79 -3.53
C PRO A 488 -2.40 10.90 -3.15
N ILE A 489 -2.67 11.50 -1.99
CA ILE A 489 -1.69 12.29 -1.23
C ILE A 489 -1.18 11.41 -0.09
N THR A 490 0.12 11.22 0.02
CA THR A 490 0.71 10.40 1.09
C THR A 490 1.62 11.26 1.97
N ILE A 491 1.76 10.89 3.25
CA ILE A 491 2.68 11.53 4.19
C ILE A 491 3.68 10.47 4.64
N VAL A 492 4.97 10.75 4.51
CA VAL A 492 6.07 9.86 4.94
C VAL A 492 7.13 10.64 5.71
N ASN A 493 7.63 10.10 6.81
CA ASN A 493 8.75 10.66 7.55
C ASN A 493 9.69 9.52 7.86
N ASP A 494 10.82 9.64 7.20
CA ASP A 494 11.86 8.67 7.14
C ASP A 494 13.12 9.20 7.87
N GLU A 495 13.17 10.50 8.20
CA GLU A 495 14.36 11.19 8.71
C GLU A 495 14.37 11.35 10.24
N ASP A 496 13.23 11.67 10.86
CA ASP A 496 13.15 11.97 12.30
C ASP A 496 11.78 11.62 12.93
N ASP A 497 11.66 11.85 14.24
CA ASP A 497 10.43 11.63 15.03
C ASP A 497 9.39 12.76 14.88
N GLU A 498 9.54 13.65 13.91
CA GLU A 498 8.64 14.79 13.75
C GLU A 498 7.34 14.40 13.07
N VAL A 499 6.23 14.97 13.54
CA VAL A 499 4.90 14.80 12.96
C VAL A 499 4.38 16.16 12.50
N LEU A 500 3.47 16.15 11.54
CA LEU A 500 2.76 17.37 11.17
C LEU A 500 2.03 17.95 12.40
N ASN A 501 2.00 19.28 12.48
CA ASN A 501 1.33 20.00 13.56
C ASN A 501 -0.11 19.48 13.73
N PRO A 502 -0.51 18.93 14.88
CA PRO A 502 -1.85 18.37 15.08
C PRO A 502 -3.01 19.36 14.88
N ASN A 503 -2.73 20.66 14.95
CA ASN A 503 -3.73 21.70 14.73
C ASN A 503 -3.88 22.07 13.25
N PHE A 504 -3.00 21.57 12.37
CA PHE A 504 -3.09 21.80 10.94
C PHE A 504 -4.29 21.06 10.33
N ARG A 505 -4.85 21.61 9.26
CA ARG A 505 -6.01 21.04 8.56
C ARG A 505 -5.77 20.93 7.07
N PHE A 506 -5.97 19.72 6.55
CA PHE A 506 -5.99 19.52 5.11
C PHE A 506 -7.34 19.96 4.54
N ILE A 507 -7.29 20.83 3.53
CA ILE A 507 -8.44 21.32 2.77
C ILE A 507 -8.24 21.08 1.27
N ASP A 508 -9.33 20.90 0.53
CA ASP A 508 -9.34 20.72 -0.93
C ASP A 508 -9.78 21.97 -1.70
N HIS A 509 -10.24 23.01 -1.00
CA HIS A 509 -10.55 24.34 -1.54
C HIS A 509 -10.14 25.43 -0.54
N SER A 510 -9.85 26.64 -1.01
CA SER A 510 -9.55 27.78 -0.14
C SER A 510 -10.81 28.25 0.59
N VAL A 511 -10.65 28.72 1.82
CA VAL A 511 -11.75 29.23 2.65
C VAL A 511 -11.68 30.75 2.67
N ILE A 512 -12.77 31.43 2.34
CA ILE A 512 -12.82 32.90 2.33
C ILE A 512 -13.26 33.39 3.72
N ALA A 513 -12.51 34.31 4.32
CA ALA A 513 -12.85 34.89 5.61
C ALA A 513 -14.08 35.82 5.53
N ASP A 514 -14.82 35.94 6.64
CA ASP A 514 -16.10 36.66 6.70
C ASP A 514 -15.99 38.16 6.35
N ASP A 515 -14.81 38.78 6.52
CA ASP A 515 -14.55 40.19 6.24
C ASP A 515 -14.07 40.46 4.81
N VAL A 516 -13.90 39.41 3.99
CA VAL A 516 -13.44 39.53 2.61
C VAL A 516 -14.62 39.77 1.66
N PRO A 517 -14.65 40.90 0.94
CA PRO A 517 -15.70 41.15 -0.04
C PRO A 517 -15.53 40.23 -1.25
N VAL A 518 -16.61 39.56 -1.64
CA VAL A 518 -16.69 38.71 -2.83
C VAL A 518 -17.59 39.40 -3.85
N ALA A 519 -17.20 39.39 -5.13
CA ALA A 519 -18.04 39.92 -6.20
C ALA A 519 -19.40 39.18 -6.28
N GLU A 520 -20.48 39.92 -6.54
CA GLU A 520 -21.80 39.31 -6.73
C GLU A 520 -21.82 38.42 -7.98
N ASP A 521 -22.56 37.31 -7.93
CA ASP A 521 -22.69 36.37 -9.05
C ASP A 521 -23.20 37.03 -10.35
N SER A 522 -23.91 38.16 -10.23
CA SER A 522 -24.42 38.96 -11.35
C SER A 522 -23.32 39.55 -12.25
N PHE A 523 -22.08 39.67 -11.75
CA PHE A 523 -20.93 40.13 -12.52
C PHE A 523 -20.23 39.02 -13.31
N ARG A 524 -20.60 37.75 -13.08
CA ARG A 524 -19.98 36.61 -13.76
C ARG A 524 -20.50 36.50 -15.18
N THR A 525 -19.61 36.72 -16.16
CA THR A 525 -19.93 36.55 -17.58
C THR A 525 -19.34 35.25 -18.09
N GLY A 526 -20.19 34.29 -18.45
CA GLY A 526 -19.79 33.00 -19.01
C GLY A 526 -19.79 32.95 -20.53
N CYS A 527 -19.55 31.75 -21.08
CA CYS A 527 -19.66 31.49 -22.51
C CYS A 527 -20.95 30.72 -22.84
N ASP A 528 -21.47 30.97 -24.05
CA ASP A 528 -22.66 30.31 -24.62
C ASP A 528 -22.29 29.20 -25.62
N CYS A 529 -21.12 28.58 -25.47
CA CYS A 529 -20.67 27.51 -26.37
C CYS A 529 -21.56 26.26 -26.23
N ALA A 530 -21.96 25.64 -27.35
CA ALA A 530 -22.83 24.47 -27.31
C ALA A 530 -22.08 23.18 -26.93
N ASP A 531 -20.80 23.07 -27.29
CA ASP A 531 -19.91 21.98 -26.88
C ASP A 531 -18.44 22.42 -26.72
N ASP A 532 -17.58 21.49 -26.31
CA ASP A 532 -16.17 21.75 -26.03
C ASP A 532 -15.35 22.07 -27.29
N GLU A 533 -15.79 21.60 -28.47
CA GLU A 533 -15.15 21.90 -29.75
C GLU A 533 -15.52 23.31 -30.23
N ASP A 534 -16.79 23.70 -30.09
CA ASP A 534 -17.28 25.06 -30.37
C ASP A 534 -16.56 26.13 -29.55
N CYS A 535 -16.17 25.78 -28.31
CA CYS A 535 -15.41 26.68 -27.45
C CYS A 535 -14.10 27.14 -28.11
N MET A 536 -13.52 26.31 -28.97
CA MET A 536 -12.30 26.61 -29.72
C MET A 536 -12.48 27.66 -30.81
N TYR A 537 -13.70 27.98 -31.22
CA TYR A 537 -13.97 28.79 -32.42
C TYR A 537 -14.88 30.00 -32.19
N ASN A 538 -15.71 29.99 -31.15
CA ASN A 538 -16.51 31.16 -30.77
C ASN A 538 -15.64 32.29 -30.21
N THR A 539 -16.19 33.47 -29.89
CA THR A 539 -15.51 34.50 -29.07
C THR A 539 -15.65 34.17 -27.58
N CYS A 540 -14.77 34.69 -26.71
CA CYS A 540 -14.90 34.54 -25.26
C CYS A 540 -14.35 35.79 -24.59
N GLN A 541 -15.21 36.52 -23.88
CA GLN A 541 -14.84 37.77 -23.21
C GLN A 541 -13.77 37.55 -22.14
N CYS A 542 -13.74 36.37 -21.50
CA CYS A 542 -12.69 36.02 -20.53
C CYS A 542 -11.28 35.98 -21.15
N LEU A 543 -11.17 35.82 -22.48
CA LEU A 543 -9.90 35.69 -23.20
C LEU A 543 -9.55 36.95 -24.00
N ASP A 544 -10.44 37.94 -24.09
CA ASP A 544 -10.21 39.21 -24.79
C ASP A 544 -9.09 40.04 -24.13
N GLU A 545 -8.79 39.76 -22.85
CA GLU A 545 -7.71 40.41 -22.09
C GLU A 545 -6.33 39.75 -22.28
N MET A 546 -6.24 38.59 -22.94
CA MET A 546 -4.94 37.98 -23.24
C MET A 546 -4.31 38.64 -24.47
N ALA A 547 -3.01 38.97 -24.39
CA ALA A 547 -2.29 39.61 -25.48
C ALA A 547 -2.32 38.74 -26.77
N PRO A 548 -2.56 39.35 -27.96
CA PRO A 548 -2.41 38.63 -29.23
C PRO A 548 -0.93 38.24 -29.43
N ASP A 549 -0.68 37.02 -29.91
CA ASP A 549 0.68 36.58 -30.23
C ASP A 549 1.29 37.49 -31.32
N SER A 550 2.51 37.98 -31.10
CA SER A 550 3.31 38.71 -32.09
C SER A 550 3.93 37.81 -33.16
N ASP A 551 3.87 36.49 -32.96
CA ASP A 551 4.19 35.49 -33.98
C ASP A 551 2.93 35.19 -34.80
N GLU A 552 2.66 36.09 -35.75
CA GLU A 552 1.81 35.84 -36.91
C GLU A 552 2.43 34.73 -37.76
N ASP A 553 1.96 33.49 -37.62
CA ASP A 553 2.13 32.41 -38.62
C ASP A 553 1.12 31.28 -38.25
N GLU A 554 0.31 30.67 -39.12
CA GLU A 554 0.18 30.72 -40.57
C GLU A 554 -1.31 30.88 -40.94
N ASN A 555 -1.53 31.61 -42.03
CA ASN A 555 -2.76 31.64 -42.79
C ASN A 555 -3.11 30.20 -43.25
N ASP A 556 -3.99 29.49 -42.54
CA ASP A 556 -4.74 28.39 -43.16
C ASP A 556 -5.59 29.04 -44.24
N GLY A 557 -5.13 29.00 -45.50
CA GLY A 557 -5.73 29.63 -46.67
C GLY A 557 -7.18 29.22 -46.98
N SER A 558 -7.85 28.53 -46.07
CA SER A 558 -9.29 28.35 -46.03
C SER A 558 -9.98 29.57 -45.41
N ALA A 559 -10.45 30.47 -46.27
CA ALA A 559 -11.34 31.59 -45.91
C ALA A 559 -12.73 31.17 -45.35
N THR A 560 -12.90 29.91 -44.93
CA THR A 560 -14.20 29.31 -44.55
C THR A 560 -14.28 28.82 -43.10
N ARG A 561 -13.23 28.96 -42.29
CA ARG A 561 -13.28 28.60 -40.85
C ARG A 561 -12.89 29.77 -39.95
N PRO A 562 -13.64 30.06 -38.87
CA PRO A 562 -13.24 31.05 -37.87
C PRO A 562 -11.87 30.70 -37.27
N ARG A 563 -11.07 31.72 -36.92
CA ARG A 563 -9.75 31.53 -36.29
C ARG A 563 -9.92 30.81 -34.95
N ARG A 564 -9.16 29.72 -34.78
CA ARG A 564 -9.15 28.94 -33.53
C ARG A 564 -8.62 29.79 -32.38
N LYS A 565 -9.37 29.89 -31.28
CA LYS A 565 -8.93 30.48 -30.01
C LYS A 565 -7.63 29.83 -29.53
N ARG A 566 -6.69 30.65 -29.04
CA ARG A 566 -5.47 30.18 -28.39
C ARG A 566 -5.65 30.23 -26.87
N PHE A 567 -6.10 29.13 -26.28
CA PHE A 567 -6.13 28.95 -24.82
C PHE A 567 -4.73 28.94 -24.22
N ALA A 568 -4.66 29.14 -22.91
CA ALA A 568 -3.40 29.04 -22.17
C ALA A 568 -2.73 27.66 -22.31
N TYR A 569 -3.54 26.65 -22.59
CA TYR A 569 -3.12 25.26 -22.73
C TYR A 569 -3.10 24.81 -24.20
N TYR A 570 -2.29 23.80 -24.49
CA TYR A 570 -2.45 23.03 -25.71
C TYR A 570 -3.76 22.24 -25.64
N SER A 571 -4.58 22.36 -26.68
CA SER A 571 -5.93 21.78 -26.73
C SER A 571 -5.98 20.38 -27.32
N SER A 572 -4.93 19.95 -28.04
CA SER A 572 -4.92 18.70 -28.79
C SER A 572 -3.49 18.20 -29.01
N GLY A 573 -3.36 16.91 -29.30
CA GLY A 573 -2.07 16.26 -29.56
C GLY A 573 -1.33 15.82 -28.28
N PRO A 574 -0.07 15.39 -28.39
CA PRO A 574 0.71 14.83 -27.27
C PRO A 574 0.94 15.79 -26.10
N LYS A 575 0.77 17.10 -26.32
CA LYS A 575 0.92 18.15 -25.31
C LYS A 575 -0.41 18.61 -24.71
N ALA A 576 -1.54 17.98 -25.06
CA ALA A 576 -2.86 18.41 -24.60
C ALA A 576 -2.93 18.56 -23.07
N GLY A 577 -3.41 19.70 -22.59
CA GLY A 577 -3.48 20.03 -21.16
C GLY A 577 -2.21 20.67 -20.58
N LEU A 578 -1.08 20.68 -21.32
CA LEU A 578 0.13 21.39 -20.88
C LEU A 578 0.00 22.90 -21.17
N LEU A 579 0.51 23.71 -20.25
CA LEU A 579 0.65 25.16 -20.38
C LEU A 579 1.59 25.48 -21.55
N ARG A 580 1.21 26.46 -22.38
CA ARG A 580 2.01 26.86 -23.54
C ARG A 580 3.30 27.55 -23.09
N SER A 581 4.37 27.31 -23.84
CA SER A 581 5.70 27.88 -23.55
C SER A 581 5.69 29.40 -23.47
N ARG A 582 4.86 30.10 -24.25
CA ARG A 582 4.70 31.56 -24.15
C ARG A 582 4.27 31.99 -22.76
N ILE A 583 3.25 31.34 -22.20
CA ILE A 583 2.73 31.66 -20.87
C ILE A 583 3.72 31.23 -19.80
N LEU A 584 4.29 30.03 -19.94
CA LEU A 584 5.30 29.49 -19.02
C LEU A 584 6.53 30.40 -18.86
N MET A 585 6.93 31.07 -19.95
CA MET A 585 8.05 32.03 -19.99
C MET A 585 7.65 33.47 -19.67
N SER A 586 6.37 33.73 -19.40
CA SER A 586 5.82 35.05 -19.07
C SER A 586 5.30 35.09 -17.63
N ARG A 587 4.87 36.27 -17.18
CA ARG A 587 4.07 36.45 -15.95
C ARG A 587 2.61 36.77 -16.26
N GLU A 588 2.10 36.33 -17.43
CA GLU A 588 0.70 36.56 -17.77
C GLU A 588 -0.24 35.72 -16.90
N PRO A 589 -1.38 36.29 -16.45
CA PRO A 589 -2.39 35.51 -15.76
C PRO A 589 -3.09 34.52 -16.72
N ILE A 590 -3.56 33.41 -16.15
CA ILE A 590 -4.32 32.39 -16.86
C ILE A 590 -5.81 32.65 -16.65
N TYR A 591 -6.57 32.76 -17.73
CA TYR A 591 -8.03 32.85 -17.68
C TYR A 591 -8.65 31.52 -18.11
N GLU A 592 -9.27 30.82 -17.17
CA GLU A 592 -9.98 29.57 -17.44
C GLU A 592 -11.48 29.79 -17.61
N CYS A 593 -12.15 28.80 -18.22
CA CYS A 593 -13.60 28.73 -18.10
C CYS A 593 -13.99 28.41 -16.65
N HIS A 594 -15.24 28.73 -16.28
CA HIS A 594 -15.75 28.58 -14.92
C HIS A 594 -17.22 28.13 -14.92
N GLU A 595 -17.86 28.01 -13.76
CA GLU A 595 -19.24 27.51 -13.65
C GLU A 595 -20.31 28.34 -14.39
N GLY A 596 -20.01 29.61 -14.71
CA GLY A 596 -20.87 30.43 -15.57
C GLY A 596 -20.82 30.06 -17.05
N CYS A 597 -19.81 29.28 -17.47
CA CYS A 597 -19.64 28.83 -18.86
C CYS A 597 -20.44 27.55 -19.13
N SER A 598 -21.09 27.48 -20.30
CA SER A 598 -21.87 26.31 -20.74
C SER A 598 -21.04 25.08 -21.11
N CYS A 599 -19.73 25.22 -21.29
CA CYS A 599 -18.82 24.12 -21.64
C CYS A 599 -18.58 23.13 -20.50
N SER A 600 -18.22 21.89 -20.83
CA SER A 600 -18.05 20.80 -19.87
C SER A 600 -16.73 20.90 -19.09
N LEU A 601 -16.56 20.09 -18.04
CA LEU A 601 -15.27 19.95 -17.33
C LEU A 601 -14.15 19.43 -18.24
N ASN A 602 -14.47 18.79 -19.37
CA ASN A 602 -13.48 18.35 -20.35
C ASN A 602 -12.98 19.48 -21.26
N CYS A 603 -13.51 20.70 -21.09
CA CYS A 603 -13.06 21.86 -21.84
C CYS A 603 -11.54 22.01 -21.75
N PRO A 604 -10.85 22.21 -22.89
CA PRO A 604 -9.39 22.37 -22.92
C PRO A 604 -8.89 23.60 -22.13
N ASN A 605 -9.79 24.50 -21.73
CA ASN A 605 -9.50 25.70 -20.93
C ASN A 605 -9.91 25.59 -19.44
N ARG A 606 -10.10 24.36 -18.92
CA ARG A 606 -10.44 24.07 -17.51
C ARG A 606 -9.41 23.10 -16.89
N VAL A 607 -8.12 23.33 -17.06
CA VAL A 607 -7.05 22.43 -16.58
C VAL A 607 -6.88 22.54 -15.06
N VAL A 608 -6.83 23.76 -14.51
CA VAL A 608 -6.69 24.00 -13.07
C VAL A 608 -7.99 23.64 -12.35
N GLU A 609 -9.15 24.04 -12.90
CA GLU A 609 -10.48 23.72 -12.36
C GLU A 609 -10.75 22.22 -12.27
N ARG A 610 -10.26 21.42 -13.24
CA ARG A 610 -10.35 19.94 -13.19
C ARG A 610 -9.63 19.34 -11.99
N GLY A 611 -8.74 20.09 -11.36
CA GLY A 611 -7.98 19.66 -10.20
C GLY A 611 -6.77 18.80 -10.55
N ARG A 612 -6.05 18.41 -9.50
CA ARG A 612 -4.78 17.68 -9.59
C ARG A 612 -4.92 16.35 -10.34
N THR A 613 -4.02 16.10 -11.28
CA THR A 613 -3.93 14.84 -12.06
C THR A 613 -2.77 13.93 -11.65
N VAL A 614 -1.93 14.34 -10.71
CA VAL A 614 -0.72 13.61 -10.29
C VAL A 614 -0.74 13.28 -8.79
N PRO A 615 -0.27 12.10 -8.35
CA PRO A 615 -0.16 11.79 -6.93
C PRO A 615 0.92 12.68 -6.29
N LEU A 616 0.75 13.01 -5.01
CA LEU A 616 1.72 13.79 -4.24
C LEU A 616 2.14 13.05 -2.98
N GLN A 617 3.38 13.27 -2.55
CA GLN A 617 3.91 12.72 -1.33
C GLN A 617 4.59 13.84 -0.52
N ILE A 618 4.00 14.15 0.63
CA ILE A 618 4.60 14.99 1.66
C ILE A 618 5.67 14.13 2.35
N PHE A 619 6.91 14.59 2.37
CA PHE A 619 8.01 13.84 2.95
C PHE A 619 8.87 14.72 3.85
N ARG A 620 9.55 14.14 4.84
CA ARG A 620 10.54 14.86 5.65
C ARG A 620 11.85 14.99 4.89
N THR A 621 12.31 16.22 4.70
CA THR A 621 13.63 16.54 4.14
C THR A 621 14.70 16.52 5.25
N PRO A 622 15.98 16.31 4.91
CA PRO A 622 17.05 16.31 5.91
C PRO A 622 17.29 17.66 6.60
N ASP A 623 16.98 18.79 5.95
CA ASP A 623 17.48 20.12 6.37
C ASP A 623 16.47 21.27 6.28
N ARG A 624 15.35 21.08 5.56
CA ARG A 624 14.34 22.10 5.24
C ARG A 624 12.95 21.76 5.81
N GLY A 625 12.87 20.77 6.68
CA GLY A 625 11.60 20.36 7.29
C GLY A 625 10.77 19.50 6.34
N TRP A 626 9.46 19.74 6.25
CA TRP A 626 8.59 18.99 5.35
C TRP A 626 8.72 19.50 3.91
N GLY A 627 8.74 18.57 2.95
CA GLY A 627 8.84 18.81 1.51
C GLY A 627 7.73 18.07 0.76
N VAL A 628 7.61 18.30 -0.54
CA VAL A 628 6.68 17.56 -1.42
C VAL A 628 7.44 16.97 -2.60
N ARG A 629 7.11 15.74 -2.99
CA ARG A 629 7.59 15.10 -4.22
C ARG A 629 6.45 14.39 -4.95
N CYS A 630 6.65 14.08 -6.23
CA CYS A 630 5.70 13.32 -7.02
C CYS A 630 6.23 11.89 -7.29
N PRO A 631 5.48 10.82 -6.98
CA PRO A 631 5.89 9.44 -7.27
C PRO A 631 5.91 9.07 -8.77
N VAL A 632 5.49 9.96 -9.66
CA VAL A 632 5.47 9.77 -11.11
C VAL A 632 6.13 10.96 -11.80
N ASP A 633 6.53 10.78 -13.06
CA ASP A 633 7.12 11.85 -13.85
C ASP A 633 6.10 12.96 -14.12
N ILE A 634 6.53 14.23 -14.03
CA ILE A 634 5.75 15.41 -14.40
C ILE A 634 6.39 16.05 -15.64
N LYS A 635 5.56 16.47 -16.59
CA LYS A 635 6.01 17.13 -17.83
C LYS A 635 6.07 18.65 -17.69
N GLU A 636 6.98 19.28 -18.44
CA GLU A 636 7.01 20.74 -18.57
C GLU A 636 5.64 21.30 -18.99
N GLY A 637 5.17 22.32 -18.28
CA GLY A 637 3.86 22.93 -18.46
C GLY A 637 2.71 22.14 -17.83
N GLN A 638 2.95 21.02 -17.14
CA GLN A 638 1.88 20.26 -16.49
C GLN A 638 1.44 20.94 -15.19
N PHE A 639 0.12 21.02 -14.99
CA PHE A 639 -0.48 21.47 -13.74
C PHE A 639 -0.23 20.45 -12.63
N VAL A 640 0.24 20.92 -11.48
CA VAL A 640 0.54 20.07 -10.32
C VAL A 640 -0.60 20.15 -9.30
N ASP A 641 -0.81 21.31 -8.69
CA ASP A 641 -1.90 21.55 -7.73
C ASP A 641 -2.02 23.07 -7.44
N LYS A 642 -3.01 23.49 -6.65
CA LYS A 642 -3.18 24.88 -6.21
C LYS A 642 -2.50 25.12 -4.86
N TYR A 643 -2.02 26.34 -4.63
CA TYR A 643 -1.73 26.81 -3.27
C TYR A 643 -3.04 27.21 -2.60
N LEU A 644 -3.40 26.54 -1.51
CA LEU A 644 -4.67 26.72 -0.82
C LEU A 644 -4.44 27.31 0.57
N GLY A 645 -5.46 27.97 1.11
CA GLY A 645 -5.42 28.52 2.45
C GLY A 645 -6.70 29.25 2.82
N GLU A 646 -6.63 29.97 3.93
CA GLU A 646 -7.65 30.96 4.29
C GLU A 646 -7.35 32.26 3.54
N ILE A 647 -8.30 32.77 2.76
CA ILE A 647 -8.20 34.05 2.07
C ILE A 647 -8.62 35.13 3.06
N ILE A 648 -7.69 36.01 3.43
CA ILE A 648 -7.84 37.02 4.46
C ILE A 648 -7.55 38.42 3.93
N SER A 649 -8.07 39.43 4.63
CA SER A 649 -7.74 40.84 4.33
C SER A 649 -6.29 41.17 4.68
N SER A 650 -5.68 42.13 3.97
CA SER A 650 -4.33 42.64 4.28
C SER A 650 -4.19 43.09 5.75
N ARG A 651 -5.25 43.66 6.34
CA ARG A 651 -5.28 44.04 7.76
C ARG A 651 -5.13 42.84 8.69
N GLU A 652 -5.82 41.74 8.39
CA GLU A 652 -5.75 40.51 9.18
C GLU A 652 -4.38 39.82 9.00
N ALA A 653 -3.84 39.83 7.78
CA ALA A 653 -2.50 39.35 7.49
C ALA A 653 -1.42 40.11 8.31
N ASP A 654 -1.49 41.44 8.36
CA ASP A 654 -0.58 42.27 9.16
C ASP A 654 -0.70 41.98 10.66
N ARG A 655 -1.93 41.75 11.16
CA ARG A 655 -2.16 41.31 12.55
C ARG A 655 -1.45 39.98 12.83
N ARG A 656 -1.62 38.99 11.94
CA ARG A 656 -0.97 37.66 12.06
C ARG A 656 0.55 37.75 11.97
N ARG A 657 1.11 38.58 11.08
CA ARG A 657 2.56 38.86 10.99
C ARG A 657 3.11 39.48 12.28
N ALA A 658 2.40 40.44 12.86
CA ALA A 658 2.82 41.08 14.11
C ALA A 658 2.86 40.05 15.27
N GLU A 659 1.86 39.17 15.36
CA GLU A 659 1.81 38.09 16.35
C GLU A 659 2.91 37.03 16.14
N ALA A 660 3.19 36.66 14.89
CA ALA A 660 4.27 35.74 14.53
C ALA A 660 5.65 36.31 14.92
N THR A 661 5.87 37.60 14.68
CA THR A 661 7.09 38.32 15.04
C THR A 661 7.30 38.35 16.55
N VAL A 662 6.25 38.65 17.33
CA VAL A 662 6.30 38.65 18.81
C VAL A 662 6.59 37.24 19.36
N SER A 663 6.05 36.20 18.72
CA SER A 663 6.26 34.80 19.11
C SER A 663 7.55 34.17 18.55
N ARG A 664 8.36 34.92 17.79
CA ARG A 664 9.58 34.45 17.08
C ARG A 664 9.34 33.25 16.17
N ARG A 665 8.12 33.10 15.63
CA ARG A 665 7.83 32.10 14.59
C ARG A 665 8.28 32.67 13.25
N LYS A 666 9.25 31.99 12.61
CA LYS A 666 9.94 32.50 11.42
C LYS A 666 9.20 32.26 10.11
N ASP A 667 8.19 31.40 10.09
CA ASP A 667 7.53 30.96 8.87
C ASP A 667 6.14 31.59 8.79
N VAL A 668 5.99 32.58 7.91
CA VAL A 668 4.68 33.19 7.60
C VAL A 668 4.26 32.66 6.23
N TYR A 669 3.26 31.79 6.20
CA TYR A 669 2.77 31.12 4.98
C TYR A 669 1.72 31.98 4.27
N LEU A 670 2.03 33.25 4.07
CA LEU A 670 1.15 34.23 3.43
C LEU A 670 1.59 34.47 1.98
N PHE A 671 0.66 34.32 1.05
CA PHE A 671 0.84 34.71 -0.35
C PHE A 671 -0.11 35.84 -0.71
N ALA A 672 0.43 36.96 -1.17
CA ALA A 672 -0.37 38.09 -1.64
C ALA A 672 -1.04 37.77 -2.99
N LEU A 673 -2.32 38.15 -3.10
CA LEU A 673 -3.10 38.11 -4.33
C LEU A 673 -3.02 39.47 -5.04
N ASP A 674 -1.81 39.91 -5.36
CA ASP A 674 -1.51 41.27 -5.85
C ASP A 674 -1.50 41.40 -7.39
N LYS A 675 -1.67 40.29 -8.11
CA LYS A 675 -1.50 40.24 -9.57
C LYS A 675 -2.34 41.27 -10.34
N PHE A 676 -3.53 41.56 -9.83
CA PHE A 676 -4.51 42.47 -10.43
C PHE A 676 -4.73 43.74 -9.62
N SER A 677 -3.96 43.96 -8.54
CA SER A 677 -4.07 45.16 -7.73
C SER A 677 -3.56 46.37 -8.52
N ASP A 678 -4.43 47.38 -8.67
CA ASP A 678 -4.10 48.65 -9.29
C ASP A 678 -4.77 49.77 -8.50
N PRO A 679 -4.01 50.59 -7.75
CA PRO A 679 -4.55 51.72 -6.99
C PRO A 679 -5.35 52.74 -7.83
N ASN A 680 -5.17 52.74 -9.16
CA ASN A 680 -5.89 53.63 -10.08
C ASN A 680 -7.08 52.94 -10.77
N SER A 681 -7.39 51.69 -10.43
CA SER A 681 -8.53 50.96 -11.00
C SER A 681 -9.85 51.65 -10.67
N LEU A 682 -10.79 51.59 -11.62
CA LEU A 682 -12.17 52.01 -11.39
C LEU A 682 -12.95 50.99 -10.56
N ASP A 683 -12.45 49.76 -10.46
CA ASP A 683 -13.00 48.72 -9.60
C ASP A 683 -12.50 48.91 -8.16
N PRO A 684 -13.38 49.21 -7.19
CA PRO A 684 -12.99 49.41 -5.81
C PRO A 684 -12.27 48.21 -5.17
N LEU A 685 -12.53 46.99 -5.64
CA LEU A 685 -11.89 45.77 -5.12
C LEU A 685 -10.43 45.68 -5.58
N LEU A 686 -10.16 46.09 -6.82
CA LEU A 686 -8.79 46.09 -7.37
C LEU A 686 -7.96 47.30 -6.91
N ALA A 687 -8.62 48.39 -6.54
CA ALA A 687 -7.99 49.57 -5.96
C ALA A 687 -7.69 49.43 -4.46
N ALA A 688 -8.33 48.47 -3.78
CA ALA A 688 -8.07 48.16 -2.38
C ALA A 688 -6.72 47.41 -2.20
N PRO A 689 -6.16 47.39 -0.97
CA PRO A 689 -5.01 46.54 -0.66
C PRO A 689 -5.29 45.07 -1.00
N PRO A 690 -4.31 44.33 -1.56
CA PRO A 690 -4.50 42.93 -1.97
C PRO A 690 -4.89 42.04 -0.79
N LEU A 691 -5.67 41.00 -1.10
CA LEU A 691 -5.92 39.90 -0.17
C LEU A 691 -4.68 39.02 -0.03
N GLU A 692 -4.66 38.17 0.99
CA GLU A 692 -3.60 37.19 1.21
C GLU A 692 -4.17 35.80 1.45
N VAL A 693 -3.49 34.77 0.94
CA VAL A 693 -3.79 33.36 1.21
C VAL A 693 -2.89 32.88 2.35
N ASP A 694 -3.49 32.58 3.50
CA ASP A 694 -2.81 32.03 4.68
C ASP A 694 -2.90 30.50 4.72
N GLY A 695 -1.77 29.85 4.48
CA GLY A 695 -1.65 28.40 4.58
C GLY A 695 -1.24 27.88 5.96
N GLU A 696 -1.03 28.72 6.99
CA GLU A 696 -0.38 28.30 8.24
C GLU A 696 -1.14 27.19 8.98
N TRP A 697 -2.46 27.34 9.12
CA TRP A 697 -3.31 26.43 9.90
C TRP A 697 -4.15 25.49 9.04
N MET A 698 -4.42 25.85 7.80
CA MET A 698 -5.21 25.03 6.89
C MET A 698 -4.76 25.23 5.44
N SER A 699 -4.48 24.14 4.73
CA SER A 699 -4.02 24.18 3.34
C SER A 699 -4.07 22.79 2.68
N GLY A 700 -3.90 22.73 1.37
CA GLY A 700 -3.52 21.53 0.64
C GLY A 700 -2.04 21.13 0.83
N PRO A 701 -1.56 20.09 0.12
CA PRO A 701 -0.19 19.58 0.24
C PRO A 701 0.88 20.58 -0.22
N THR A 702 0.51 21.55 -1.06
CA THR A 702 1.39 22.53 -1.69
C THR A 702 2.04 23.51 -0.73
N ARG A 703 1.47 23.74 0.46
CA ARG A 703 2.11 24.50 1.55
C ARG A 703 3.50 23.97 1.91
N PHE A 704 3.71 22.66 1.78
CA PHE A 704 4.97 22.01 2.15
C PHE A 704 6.00 22.01 1.02
N ILE A 705 5.73 22.69 -0.11
CA ILE A 705 6.70 22.79 -1.19
C ILE A 705 7.78 23.78 -0.79
N ASN A 706 9.03 23.33 -0.79
CA ASN A 706 10.16 24.14 -0.34
C ASN A 706 10.65 25.14 -1.38
N HIS A 707 11.36 26.15 -0.88
CA HIS A 707 12.08 27.11 -1.71
C HIS A 707 13.26 26.47 -2.47
N SER A 708 13.45 26.87 -3.73
CA SER A 708 14.71 26.72 -4.45
C SER A 708 15.03 27.96 -5.30
N CYS A 709 16.30 28.39 -5.30
CA CYS A 709 16.79 29.42 -6.25
C CYS A 709 16.97 28.87 -7.68
N ASP A 710 16.84 27.55 -7.86
CA ASP A 710 16.77 26.88 -9.16
C ASP A 710 15.53 25.96 -9.16
N PRO A 711 14.32 26.55 -9.19
CA PRO A 711 13.10 25.80 -8.97
C PRO A 711 12.74 24.91 -10.16
N ASN A 712 11.87 23.93 -9.92
CA ASN A 712 11.27 23.11 -10.98
C ASN A 712 9.80 23.41 -11.22
N MET A 713 9.20 24.29 -10.41
CA MET A 713 7.84 24.80 -10.58
C MET A 713 7.78 26.32 -10.42
N ARG A 714 6.67 26.89 -10.90
CA ARG A 714 6.32 28.31 -10.75
C ARG A 714 4.82 28.46 -10.48
N ILE A 715 4.47 29.53 -9.77
CA ILE A 715 3.09 29.93 -9.48
C ILE A 715 2.58 30.82 -10.63
N PHE A 716 1.35 30.57 -11.05
CA PHE A 716 0.61 31.39 -12.01
C PHE A 716 -0.72 31.79 -11.40
N ALA A 717 -1.06 33.07 -11.50
CA ALA A 717 -2.39 33.56 -11.14
C ALA A 717 -3.42 33.01 -12.14
N ARG A 718 -4.42 32.29 -11.65
CA ARG A 718 -5.53 31.78 -12.47
C ARG A 718 -6.84 32.44 -12.06
N VAL A 719 -7.48 33.11 -13.00
CA VAL A 719 -8.84 33.64 -12.87
C VAL A 719 -9.82 32.59 -13.35
N GLY A 720 -10.85 32.35 -12.55
CA GLY A 720 -11.62 31.11 -12.60
C GLY A 720 -13.02 31.20 -12.04
N ASP A 721 -13.34 30.31 -11.09
CA ASP A 721 -14.66 30.01 -10.53
C ASP A 721 -15.42 31.26 -10.06
N HIS A 722 -14.68 32.26 -9.59
CA HIS A 722 -15.25 33.52 -9.11
C HIS A 722 -15.46 34.58 -10.21
N ALA A 723 -14.83 34.42 -11.39
CA ALA A 723 -14.61 35.48 -12.39
C ALA A 723 -14.07 36.80 -11.79
N ASP A 724 -13.61 36.73 -10.55
CA ASP A 724 -13.21 37.84 -9.71
C ASP A 724 -11.69 37.89 -9.71
N LYS A 725 -11.14 38.97 -10.27
CA LYS A 725 -9.69 39.17 -10.34
C LYS A 725 -9.09 39.42 -8.94
N HIS A 726 -9.90 39.94 -8.01
CA HIS A 726 -9.52 40.16 -6.63
C HIS A 726 -9.32 38.83 -5.87
N ILE A 727 -10.04 37.77 -6.27
CA ILE A 727 -9.94 36.42 -5.68
C ILE A 727 -9.54 35.41 -6.78
N HIS A 728 -8.24 35.31 -7.04
CA HIS A 728 -7.68 34.39 -8.02
C HIS A 728 -6.92 33.23 -7.38
N ASP A 729 -6.85 32.11 -8.10
CA ASP A 729 -6.12 30.92 -7.69
C ASP A 729 -4.60 31.10 -7.90
N LEU A 730 -3.80 30.52 -7.00
CA LEU A 730 -2.35 30.38 -7.14
C LEU A 730 -2.03 28.98 -7.67
N ALA A 731 -1.96 28.82 -8.99
CA ALA A 731 -1.79 27.52 -9.64
C ALA A 731 -0.30 27.19 -9.86
N LEU A 732 0.16 26.01 -9.42
CA LEU A 732 1.54 25.57 -9.62
C LEU A 732 1.69 24.72 -10.89
N PHE A 733 2.61 25.14 -11.75
CA PHE A 733 2.97 24.43 -12.98
C PHE A 733 4.46 24.08 -13.00
N ALA A 734 4.78 22.92 -13.56
CA ALA A 734 6.17 22.52 -13.79
C ALA A 734 6.79 23.36 -14.90
N ILE A 735 7.99 23.93 -14.67
CA ILE A 735 8.72 24.75 -15.67
C ILE A 735 9.76 23.95 -16.45
N ARG A 736 9.89 22.66 -16.14
CA ARG A 736 10.69 21.66 -16.86
C ARG A 736 10.13 20.26 -16.58
N ASP A 737 10.60 19.25 -17.30
CA ASP A 737 10.34 17.86 -16.93
C ASP A 737 10.95 17.55 -15.53
N ILE A 738 10.16 16.89 -14.69
CA ILE A 738 10.51 16.51 -13.31
C ILE A 738 10.38 14.98 -13.20
N PRO A 739 11.50 14.26 -13.01
CA PRO A 739 11.48 12.81 -12.78
C PRO A 739 10.76 12.43 -11.48
N ALA A 740 10.16 11.24 -11.48
CA ALA A 740 9.56 10.65 -10.30
C ALA A 740 10.53 10.65 -9.10
N GLY A 741 10.04 11.14 -7.95
CA GLY A 741 10.76 11.19 -6.69
C GLY A 741 11.62 12.44 -6.48
N GLU A 742 11.79 13.30 -7.50
CA GLU A 742 12.45 14.60 -7.32
C GLU A 742 11.60 15.52 -6.42
N GLU A 743 12.25 16.28 -5.53
CA GLU A 743 11.58 17.26 -4.67
C GLU A 743 11.00 18.39 -5.53
N LEU A 744 9.72 18.67 -5.34
CA LEU A 744 9.05 19.80 -5.94
C LEU A 744 9.47 21.08 -5.20
N THR A 745 9.87 22.11 -5.95
CA THR A 745 10.33 23.39 -5.40
C THR A 745 9.89 24.55 -6.27
N PHE A 746 9.62 25.71 -5.65
CA PHE A 746 9.39 26.97 -6.34
C PHE A 746 10.20 28.09 -5.68
N ASP A 747 10.33 29.21 -6.35
CA ASP A 747 11.01 30.38 -5.79
C ASP A 747 10.00 31.28 -5.07
N TYR A 748 10.13 31.35 -3.74
CA TYR A 748 9.27 32.17 -2.86
C TYR A 748 9.33 33.68 -3.17
N VAL A 749 10.35 34.13 -3.90
CA VAL A 749 10.67 35.55 -4.13
C VAL A 749 10.44 35.93 -5.60
N ASP A 750 9.99 35.01 -6.45
CA ASP A 750 9.83 35.25 -7.90
C ASP A 750 8.75 36.33 -8.17
N GLY A 751 9.19 37.59 -8.25
CA GLY A 751 8.32 38.76 -8.45
C GLY A 751 8.75 40.04 -7.70
N LEU A 752 9.61 39.93 -6.67
CA LEU A 752 10.08 41.09 -5.89
C LEU A 752 11.43 41.59 -6.44
N GLU A 753 11.39 42.53 -7.39
CA GLU A 753 12.60 43.07 -8.07
C GLU A 753 13.61 43.76 -7.13
N ASP A 754 13.16 44.25 -5.97
CA ASP A 754 14.00 45.02 -5.04
C ASP A 754 14.86 44.17 -4.08
N MET A 755 14.59 42.87 -3.97
CA MET A 755 15.24 41.99 -2.98
C MET A 755 16.64 41.50 -3.38
N ASP A 756 16.95 41.46 -4.68
CA ASP A 756 18.31 41.13 -5.15
C ASP A 756 19.35 42.15 -4.68
N ASN A 757 18.95 43.40 -4.41
CA ASN A 757 19.82 44.43 -3.82
C ASN A 757 20.03 44.24 -2.30
N ASP A 758 19.02 43.71 -1.59
CA ASP A 758 19.04 43.59 -0.13
C ASP A 758 19.90 42.43 0.37
N ALA A 759 20.02 41.36 -0.43
CA ALA A 759 20.93 40.24 -0.17
C ALA A 759 22.42 40.63 -0.17
N HIS A 760 22.76 41.86 -0.56
CA HIS A 760 24.13 42.40 -0.58
C HIS A 760 24.34 43.55 0.40
N ASP A 761 23.31 43.97 1.16
CA ASP A 761 23.40 45.00 2.19
C ASP A 761 23.68 44.38 3.58
N PRO A 762 24.89 44.59 4.17
CA PRO A 762 25.25 44.04 5.47
C PRO A 762 24.33 44.45 6.62
N SER A 763 23.59 45.55 6.49
CA SER A 763 22.68 46.04 7.51
C SER A 763 21.35 45.29 7.55
N LYS A 764 20.95 44.65 6.44
CA LYS A 764 19.69 43.91 6.28
C LYS A 764 19.83 42.41 6.53
N ILE A 765 21.03 41.84 6.29
CA ILE A 765 21.33 40.40 6.46
C ILE A 765 20.98 39.85 7.85
N LYS A 766 21.01 40.67 8.91
CA LYS A 766 20.80 40.22 10.29
C LYS A 766 19.39 39.65 10.54
N ASP A 767 18.40 40.13 9.79
CA ASP A 767 17.01 39.73 9.93
C ASP A 767 16.58 38.72 8.85
N MET A 768 17.51 38.33 7.95
CA MET A 768 17.20 37.47 6.82
C MET A 768 17.26 35.96 7.11
N THR A 769 16.46 35.18 6.40
CA THR A 769 16.47 33.70 6.50
C THR A 769 17.48 33.09 5.53
N VAL A 770 18.41 32.27 6.03
CA VAL A 770 19.42 31.58 5.22
C VAL A 770 18.76 30.57 4.28
N CYS A 771 19.07 30.67 2.99
CA CYS A 771 18.60 29.74 1.97
C CYS A 771 19.37 28.41 2.06
N LYS A 772 18.62 27.32 2.18
CA LYS A 772 19.15 25.95 2.25
C LYS A 772 18.90 25.13 0.98
N CYS A 773 18.65 25.77 -0.16
CA CYS A 773 18.30 25.03 -1.39
C CYS A 773 19.45 24.18 -1.96
N GLY A 774 20.70 24.44 -1.57
CA GLY A 774 21.88 23.66 -1.99
C GLY A 774 22.25 23.78 -3.47
N THR A 775 21.57 24.63 -4.24
CA THR A 775 21.82 24.80 -5.68
C THR A 775 23.07 25.64 -5.94
N LYS A 776 23.71 25.45 -7.10
CA LYS A 776 24.87 26.26 -7.52
C LYS A 776 24.51 27.73 -7.77
N ARG A 777 23.22 28.02 -7.99
CA ARG A 777 22.67 29.36 -8.25
C ARG A 777 21.98 29.96 -7.01
N CYS A 778 22.30 29.45 -5.82
CA CYS A 778 21.71 29.91 -4.56
C CYS A 778 22.04 31.38 -4.28
N ARG A 779 21.01 32.19 -3.96
CA ARG A 779 21.14 33.59 -3.54
C ARG A 779 21.63 33.77 -2.09
N GLY A 780 21.71 32.68 -1.32
CA GLY A 780 22.18 32.66 0.06
C GLY A 780 21.12 33.01 1.11
N PHE A 781 20.16 33.88 0.81
CA PHE A 781 19.07 34.29 1.71
C PHE A 781 17.72 34.36 0.97
N LEU A 782 16.62 34.28 1.72
CA LEU A 782 15.25 34.20 1.18
C LEU A 782 14.46 35.51 1.28
N TRP A 783 14.58 36.24 2.38
CA TRP A 783 14.02 37.57 2.64
C TRP A 783 14.71 38.16 3.84
#